data_AF-A0A8T5GVL7-F1
#
_entry.id   AF-A0A8T5GVL7-F1
#
_cell.length_a   1.000
_cell.length_b   1.000
_cell.length_c   1.000
_cell.angle_alpha   90.00
_cell.angle_beta   90.00
_cell.angle_gamma   90.00
#
_symmetry.space_group_name_H-M   'P 1'
#
loop_
_entity.id
_entity.type
_entity.pdbx_description
1 polymer ?
#
loop_
_entity_poly.entity_id
_entity_poly.type
_entity_poly.pdbx_seq_one_letter_code
_entity_poly.pdbx_strand_id
1 'polypeptide(L)'
;AVAASTTSNLVESFLTLESSTGTVILSYSDAMGFAEASDVNDLITLESTSTQTDITDGKQITWRFIVNSNWEDTDEVRIYAGLLAGNGVNGLPSAVLMAPVGGNAVENDAIITAFEVRNDNGLSQDLDNGKSNQIVNIAGSIRLENLDISPDPSRYYMVLEQKTINTSDENFSIEWISIENQSGVIGGDFDLNIDLGFAAGEETYRFRIDGYEGGDTLCPASIYRPDSECAIPFNLSIDTLDPSLIEVKILNGQVDPSLESNWRTMVDDTWVVPSANQQIRLNAYDLPNPPASLDIKIWVENDHDANSDGMADASEYITVTVNNDGQAPFANYTGSFSDMANIGADPVGKVSIWIEGYDLAGNPIDGGAPGFENDHFTYVSMNSKSPVIRNFFIDDSRDGRFLNSNQPQYDGKWNQTMYAGNQYSLIVEANDDNGWRDVSYFHVDLADDRDDMNVYYYPRNGTAWTDSPWITILEESDISDGPRMLRMDGGALIDPFEADFMLDLPIRIDWGVLGATTALNNPVLYMQDLDNPRYRMLPAPGRHIQDWYYSDGIQLDFRTDEANDLMVTPVFEDLSEPQTEDVRKGFVYPGDTISFQGQYAYLDGINNNVFITPEIPLTLEITRSTALADGAKGYVPFPGEVTYHTFSGGVFDINLTAAPVANDYQYSFRLCPFDDPTTALDDATSCGAEQTGLPDGAVDSTPAVCAGSSSYGCSTFNIRVDGNPPEVNTDSWTAKRGATGEVISGDMPTSTYHCVDVEVVLKEREALFQGDVSVAWAFYSDSSNNIVWPLYRTSFGDEAMTAELTLAPLGGSYAASAACVDLWPLEEGQLEPAEDQISNVELVMWIQAKDSAGAGVIFGGGPTDEGGVAAIFSSSEEHKSTYRFIHEEPSFAVENTILTPSSPEVGDKMELQIEVRNDGTMAGGTTLSVRSVTAGGIPVLEGTIETGDIDILDKKWVTIDLIEFTQATTGMYYLITDDTTNELLYNGSAEGEQFNVKVQSESSDGTTVLLILVALVTVVVILGIVVLVLVRRDSDDGMFEDGYDEDDSPTKAYVELPGQSTPAPAANVTPEMASAMQKFPQWNQEEIQGYFDQGWSIEALEDWVNNQ
;
A
#
# COMPACT_ATOMS: atom_id res chain seq x y z
N ALA A 1 -92.18 -43.38 41.07
CA ALA A 1 -93.05 -44.15 40.14
C ALA A 1 -94.51 -43.99 40.57
N VAL A 2 -95.42 -43.77 39.63
CA VAL A 2 -96.87 -43.74 39.90
C VAL A 2 -97.40 -45.15 39.70
N ALA A 3 -97.96 -45.78 40.74
CA ALA A 3 -98.41 -47.16 40.65
C ALA A 3 -99.48 -47.35 39.55
N ALA A 4 -99.29 -48.33 38.67
CA ALA A 4 -100.17 -48.61 37.53
C ALA A 4 -101.65 -48.82 37.92
N SER A 5 -101.92 -49.20 39.18
CA SER A 5 -103.27 -49.34 39.74
C SER A 5 -104.04 -48.03 39.90
N THR A 6 -103.40 -46.86 39.71
CA THR A 6 -104.01 -45.53 39.92
C THR A 6 -104.51 -44.86 38.65
N THR A 7 -104.18 -45.38 37.45
CA THR A 7 -104.56 -44.81 36.13
C THR A 7 -104.23 -43.31 35.96
N SER A 8 -103.23 -42.79 36.68
CA SER A 8 -102.84 -41.37 36.66
C SER A 8 -101.44 -41.19 36.08
N ASN A 9 -101.19 -40.09 35.36
CA ASN A 9 -99.88 -39.75 34.79
C ASN A 9 -99.10 -38.81 35.72
N LEU A 10 -97.77 -38.77 35.61
CA LEU A 10 -96.94 -37.78 36.28
C LEU A 10 -97.27 -36.37 35.74
N VAL A 11 -97.51 -35.40 36.63
CA VAL A 11 -97.67 -33.98 36.28
C VAL A 11 -96.37 -33.25 36.50
N GLU A 12 -95.79 -33.41 37.69
CA GLU A 12 -94.58 -32.72 38.09
C GLU A 12 -93.83 -33.57 39.11
N SER A 13 -92.51 -33.51 39.09
CA SER A 13 -91.64 -34.04 40.13
C SER A 13 -90.86 -32.90 40.75
N PHE A 14 -90.68 -32.92 42.06
CA PHE A 14 -89.92 -31.91 42.77
C PHE A 14 -88.78 -32.56 43.56
N LEU A 15 -87.65 -31.86 43.60
CA LEU A 15 -86.54 -32.12 44.49
C LEU A 15 -86.41 -30.89 45.40
N THR A 16 -86.73 -31.06 46.68
CA THR A 16 -86.63 -30.01 47.69
C THR A 16 -85.38 -30.25 48.52
N LEU A 17 -84.46 -29.31 48.55
CA LEU A 17 -83.33 -29.28 49.46
C LEU A 17 -83.62 -28.26 50.56
N GLU A 18 -83.63 -28.70 51.81
CA GLU A 18 -83.95 -27.89 52.99
C GLU A 18 -82.78 -27.92 53.97
N SER A 19 -82.34 -26.74 54.39
CA SER A 19 -81.31 -26.54 55.42
C SER A 19 -81.73 -25.41 56.37
N SER A 20 -80.93 -25.17 57.41
CA SER A 20 -81.16 -24.03 58.31
C SER A 20 -80.95 -22.68 57.62
N THR A 21 -80.14 -22.63 56.56
CA THR A 21 -79.72 -21.41 55.85
C THR A 21 -80.56 -21.12 54.61
N GLY A 22 -81.31 -22.10 54.11
CA GLY A 22 -82.32 -21.86 53.06
C GLY A 22 -82.94 -23.12 52.48
N THR A 23 -83.85 -22.93 51.52
CA THR A 23 -84.57 -24.02 50.86
C THR A 23 -84.63 -23.80 49.36
N VAL A 24 -84.22 -24.82 48.60
CA VAL A 24 -84.28 -24.86 47.14
C VAL A 24 -85.32 -25.89 46.72
N ILE A 25 -86.17 -25.56 45.74
CA ILE A 25 -87.09 -26.49 45.11
C ILE A 25 -86.79 -26.51 43.62
N LEU A 26 -86.30 -27.64 43.13
CA LEU A 26 -86.16 -27.93 41.72
C LEU A 26 -87.39 -28.69 41.24
N SER A 27 -87.93 -28.38 40.05
CA SER A 27 -89.08 -29.10 39.52
C SER A 27 -88.98 -29.44 38.04
N TYR A 28 -89.41 -30.65 37.72
CA TYR A 28 -89.45 -31.16 36.36
C TYR A 28 -90.88 -31.53 35.99
N SER A 29 -91.31 -31.07 34.82
CA SER A 29 -92.55 -31.53 34.17
C SER A 29 -92.31 -31.76 32.68
N ASP A 30 -93.09 -32.65 32.06
CA ASP A 30 -93.02 -32.86 30.61
C ASP A 30 -93.40 -31.58 29.82
N ALA A 31 -94.11 -30.63 30.44
CA ALA A 31 -94.55 -29.39 29.81
C ALA A 31 -93.51 -28.25 29.89
N MET A 32 -92.86 -28.07 31.04
CA MET A 32 -91.94 -26.95 31.31
C MET A 32 -90.46 -27.35 31.34
N GLY A 33 -90.13 -28.65 31.30
CA GLY A 33 -88.76 -29.13 31.44
C GLY A 33 -88.23 -28.99 32.88
N PHE A 34 -86.91 -28.92 33.02
CA PHE A 34 -86.21 -28.72 34.29
C PHE A 34 -86.21 -27.24 34.66
N ALA A 35 -86.58 -26.89 35.89
CA ALA A 35 -86.57 -25.52 36.39
C ALA A 35 -86.22 -25.45 37.89
N GLU A 36 -85.69 -24.32 38.32
CA GLU A 36 -85.67 -23.90 39.72
C GLU A 36 -87.06 -23.34 40.06
N ALA A 37 -87.92 -24.20 40.62
CA ALA A 37 -89.29 -23.81 40.98
C ALA A 37 -89.33 -22.81 42.14
N SER A 38 -88.35 -22.86 43.04
CA SER A 38 -88.14 -21.89 44.11
C SER A 38 -86.69 -21.91 44.57
N ASP A 39 -85.92 -20.89 44.20
CA ASP A 39 -84.62 -20.58 44.78
C ASP A 39 -84.50 -19.07 44.98
N VAL A 40 -85.03 -18.58 46.10
CA VAL A 40 -85.13 -17.12 46.34
C VAL A 40 -83.77 -16.51 46.69
N ASN A 41 -82.87 -17.32 47.24
CA ASN A 41 -81.56 -16.88 47.70
C ASN A 41 -80.45 -17.29 46.73
N ASP A 42 -80.79 -17.85 45.56
CA ASP A 42 -79.85 -18.29 44.53
C ASP A 42 -78.77 -19.22 45.12
N LEU A 43 -79.20 -20.23 45.87
CA LEU A 43 -78.34 -21.17 46.60
C LEU A 43 -77.75 -22.23 45.67
N ILE A 44 -78.44 -22.51 44.56
CA ILE A 44 -78.02 -23.46 43.54
C ILE A 44 -78.25 -22.86 42.15
N THR A 45 -77.32 -23.13 41.23
CA THR A 45 -77.55 -22.96 39.79
C THR A 45 -77.85 -24.30 39.13
N LEU A 46 -79.02 -24.45 38.51
CA LEU A 46 -79.45 -25.65 37.82
C LEU A 46 -78.70 -25.83 36.49
N GLU A 47 -78.08 -27.00 36.33
CA GLU A 47 -77.34 -27.31 35.12
C GLU A 47 -78.27 -27.78 34.00
N SER A 48 -78.05 -27.22 32.81
CA SER A 48 -78.72 -27.63 31.57
C SER A 48 -78.49 -29.11 31.20
N THR A 49 -77.52 -29.77 31.85
CA THR A 49 -77.21 -31.19 31.66
C THR A 49 -78.06 -32.14 32.50
N SER A 50 -79.05 -31.64 33.24
CA SER A 50 -80.08 -32.46 33.90
C SER A 50 -80.85 -33.30 32.87
N THR A 51 -81.21 -34.54 33.21
CA THR A 51 -81.78 -35.50 32.24
C THR A 51 -82.98 -36.28 32.78
N GLN A 52 -83.87 -36.63 31.86
CA GLN A 52 -85.11 -37.37 32.09
C GLN A 52 -85.12 -38.59 31.17
N THR A 53 -85.58 -39.74 31.67
CA THR A 53 -85.83 -40.94 30.87
C THR A 53 -87.12 -41.65 31.28
N ASP A 54 -87.88 -42.12 30.30
CA ASP A 54 -89.08 -42.94 30.55
C ASP A 54 -88.69 -44.37 30.91
N ILE A 55 -89.31 -44.92 31.95
CA ILE A 55 -89.14 -46.30 32.41
C ILE A 55 -90.50 -47.02 32.47
N THR A 56 -90.49 -48.37 32.55
CA THR A 56 -91.68 -49.22 32.37
C THR A 56 -92.90 -48.81 33.22
N ASP A 57 -92.69 -48.29 34.43
CA ASP A 57 -93.76 -47.84 35.35
C ASP A 57 -93.51 -46.40 35.90
N GLY A 58 -92.89 -45.51 35.12
CA GLY A 58 -92.68 -44.12 35.53
C GLY A 58 -91.60 -43.38 34.73
N LYS A 59 -90.97 -42.40 35.37
CA LYS A 59 -89.86 -41.61 34.83
C LYS A 59 -88.69 -41.63 35.82
N GLN A 60 -87.47 -41.65 35.30
CA GLN A 60 -86.25 -41.46 36.06
C GLN A 60 -85.67 -40.08 35.73
N ILE A 61 -85.48 -39.27 36.76
CA ILE A 61 -85.08 -37.86 36.65
C ILE A 61 -83.76 -37.69 37.38
N THR A 62 -82.78 -37.14 36.69
CA THR A 62 -81.44 -36.85 37.21
C THR A 62 -81.25 -35.34 37.20
N TRP A 63 -81.26 -34.76 38.39
CA TRP A 63 -80.94 -33.36 38.64
C TRP A 63 -79.42 -33.18 38.67
N ARG A 64 -78.92 -32.21 37.92
CA ARG A 64 -77.54 -31.74 37.98
C ARG A 64 -77.56 -30.26 38.25
N PHE A 65 -76.71 -29.80 39.15
CA PHE A 65 -76.69 -28.41 39.59
C PHE A 65 -75.36 -28.09 40.28
N ILE A 66 -75.02 -26.81 40.34
CA ILE A 66 -73.86 -26.26 41.05
C ILE A 66 -74.38 -25.60 42.34
N VAL A 67 -73.68 -25.80 43.46
CA VAL A 67 -73.96 -25.07 44.71
C VAL A 67 -73.29 -23.70 44.60
N ASN A 68 -74.05 -22.64 44.78
CA ASN A 68 -73.54 -21.27 44.72
C ASN A 68 -72.98 -20.84 46.09
N SER A 69 -72.09 -19.84 46.10
CA SER A 69 -71.48 -19.32 47.33
C SER A 69 -72.46 -18.63 48.27
N ASN A 70 -73.67 -18.28 47.80
CA ASN A 70 -74.74 -17.73 48.64
C ASN A 70 -75.32 -18.76 49.62
N TRP A 71 -74.99 -20.06 49.47
CA TRP A 71 -75.42 -21.09 50.40
C TRP A 71 -74.46 -21.16 51.58
N GLU A 72 -74.79 -20.37 52.61
CA GLU A 72 -74.10 -20.32 53.90
C GLU A 72 -74.01 -21.70 54.58
N ASP A 73 -72.94 -21.85 55.37
CA ASP A 73 -72.60 -23.03 56.16
C ASP A 73 -73.80 -23.66 56.87
N THR A 74 -73.94 -24.97 56.68
CA THR A 74 -75.01 -25.74 57.32
C THR A 74 -74.60 -27.17 57.60
N ASP A 75 -74.74 -27.58 58.87
CA ASP A 75 -74.40 -28.92 59.35
C ASP A 75 -75.15 -30.03 58.60
N GLU A 76 -76.38 -29.76 58.14
CA GLU A 76 -77.20 -30.74 57.44
C GLU A 76 -78.09 -30.17 56.33
N VAL A 77 -78.16 -30.90 55.21
CA VAL A 77 -79.11 -30.65 54.12
C VAL A 77 -80.06 -31.85 53.99
N ARG A 78 -81.36 -31.61 54.16
CA ARG A 78 -82.41 -32.61 53.94
C ARG A 78 -82.91 -32.50 52.52
N ILE A 79 -82.79 -33.59 51.77
CA ILE A 79 -83.26 -33.64 50.39
C ILE A 79 -84.51 -34.52 50.32
N TYR A 80 -85.62 -33.95 49.86
CA TYR A 80 -86.87 -34.64 49.62
C TYR A 80 -87.15 -34.73 48.14
N ALA A 81 -87.35 -35.95 47.65
CA ALA A 81 -87.88 -36.18 46.31
C ALA A 81 -89.37 -36.48 46.41
N GLY A 82 -90.17 -35.79 45.63
CA GLY A 82 -91.61 -36.03 45.54
C GLY A 82 -92.15 -35.88 44.14
N LEU A 83 -93.42 -36.24 43.98
CA LEU A 83 -94.12 -36.17 42.71
C LEU A 83 -95.58 -35.80 42.90
N LEU A 84 -96.17 -35.17 41.89
CA LEU A 84 -97.58 -34.85 41.77
C LEU A 84 -98.17 -35.63 40.60
N ALA A 85 -99.25 -36.39 40.84
CA ALA A 85 -99.96 -37.13 39.81
C ALA A 85 -101.15 -36.33 39.24
N GLY A 86 -101.60 -36.68 38.04
CA GLY A 86 -102.68 -36.00 37.28
C GLY A 86 -104.06 -36.01 37.94
N ASN A 87 -104.25 -36.79 39.00
CA ASN A 87 -105.45 -36.79 39.83
C ASN A 87 -105.35 -35.82 41.04
N GLY A 88 -104.27 -35.05 41.14
CA GLY A 88 -104.02 -34.09 42.22
C GLY A 88 -103.46 -34.70 43.51
N VAL A 89 -103.10 -35.99 43.51
CA VAL A 89 -102.55 -36.68 44.68
C VAL A 89 -101.01 -36.63 44.64
N ASN A 90 -100.40 -36.20 45.75
CA ASN A 90 -98.95 -36.28 45.92
C ASN A 90 -98.51 -37.72 46.14
N GLY A 91 -97.45 -38.13 45.44
CA GLY A 91 -96.79 -39.40 45.66
C GLY A 91 -96.10 -39.45 47.03
N LEU A 92 -95.82 -40.67 47.50
CA LEU A 92 -95.04 -40.89 48.71
C LEU A 92 -93.64 -40.25 48.54
N PRO A 93 -93.25 -39.28 49.39
CA PRO A 93 -91.94 -38.67 49.28
C PRO A 93 -90.85 -39.64 49.74
N SER A 94 -89.67 -39.51 49.15
CA SER A 94 -88.43 -40.12 49.65
C SER A 94 -87.53 -39.02 50.19
N ALA A 95 -86.80 -39.29 51.26
CA ALA A 95 -85.92 -38.31 51.88
C ALA A 95 -84.52 -38.91 52.11
N VAL A 96 -83.49 -38.10 51.90
CA VAL A 96 -82.12 -38.38 52.33
C VAL A 96 -81.59 -37.19 53.13
N LEU A 97 -80.85 -37.48 54.18
CA LEU A 97 -80.17 -36.49 55.01
C LEU A 97 -78.69 -36.49 54.62
N MET A 98 -78.17 -35.34 54.21
CA MET A 98 -76.73 -35.10 54.10
C MET A 98 -76.27 -34.43 55.40
N ALA A 99 -75.51 -35.17 56.20
CA ALA A 99 -74.93 -34.69 57.47
C ALA A 99 -73.56 -35.39 57.65
N PRO A 100 -72.50 -34.91 56.98
CA PRO A 100 -71.19 -35.57 56.98
C PRO A 100 -70.55 -35.56 58.37
N VAL A 101 -69.69 -36.53 58.64
CA VAL A 101 -68.95 -36.60 59.92
C VAL A 101 -67.65 -35.81 59.74
N GLY A 102 -67.51 -34.72 60.50
CA GLY A 102 -66.28 -33.91 60.52
C GLY A 102 -66.30 -32.65 59.65
N GLY A 103 -67.47 -32.20 59.20
CA GLY A 103 -67.64 -30.92 58.49
C GLY A 103 -69.13 -30.64 58.23
N ASN A 104 -69.41 -29.51 57.58
CA ASN A 104 -70.77 -29.12 57.22
C ASN A 104 -71.25 -29.81 55.93
N ALA A 105 -72.57 -29.95 55.75
CA ALA A 105 -73.17 -30.46 54.52
C ALA A 105 -73.05 -29.47 53.36
N VAL A 106 -72.97 -28.17 53.67
CA VAL A 106 -72.45 -27.11 52.80
C VAL A 106 -71.38 -26.39 53.61
N GLU A 107 -70.17 -26.30 53.07
CA GLU A 107 -68.99 -25.71 53.70
C GLU A 107 -68.33 -24.78 52.69
N ASN A 108 -68.24 -23.49 53.00
CA ASN A 108 -67.75 -22.49 52.06
C ASN A 108 -66.75 -21.49 52.64
N ASP A 109 -66.39 -21.62 53.91
CA ASP A 109 -65.47 -20.71 54.58
C ASP A 109 -64.00 -21.09 54.33
N ALA A 110 -63.14 -20.11 54.01
CA ALA A 110 -61.74 -20.32 53.67
C ALA A 110 -60.79 -19.94 54.81
N ILE A 111 -59.73 -20.72 55.02
CA ILE A 111 -58.71 -20.50 56.06
C ILE A 111 -57.29 -20.85 55.59
N ILE A 112 -56.29 -20.08 56.05
CA ILE A 112 -54.87 -20.48 55.94
C ILE A 112 -54.56 -21.49 57.04
N THR A 113 -54.26 -22.73 56.64
CA THR A 113 -54.01 -23.86 57.55
C THR A 113 -52.53 -24.06 57.87
N ALA A 114 -51.64 -23.70 56.93
CA ALA A 114 -50.19 -23.75 57.09
C ALA A 114 -49.54 -22.49 56.53
N PHE A 115 -48.50 -22.00 57.21
CA PHE A 115 -47.74 -20.82 56.78
C PHE A 115 -46.29 -20.89 57.29
N GLU A 116 -45.33 -20.61 56.42
CA GLU A 116 -43.90 -20.56 56.68
C GLU A 116 -43.26 -19.45 55.85
N VAL A 117 -42.30 -18.76 56.44
CA VAL A 117 -41.42 -17.80 55.75
C VAL A 117 -40.02 -18.39 55.72
N ARG A 118 -39.37 -18.42 54.57
CA ARG A 118 -37.99 -18.88 54.38
C ARG A 118 -37.16 -17.78 53.71
N ASN A 119 -35.87 -17.76 54.00
CA ASN A 119 -34.94 -16.91 53.27
C ASN A 119 -34.62 -17.50 51.89
N ASP A 120 -33.81 -16.80 51.09
CA ASP A 120 -33.45 -17.20 49.73
C ASP A 120 -32.70 -18.55 49.66
N ASN A 121 -31.98 -18.91 50.73
CA ASN A 121 -31.35 -20.23 50.88
C ASN A 121 -32.33 -21.33 51.36
N GLY A 122 -33.64 -21.05 51.37
CA GLY A 122 -34.68 -21.99 51.75
C GLY A 122 -34.73 -22.33 53.25
N LEU A 123 -34.04 -21.57 54.10
CA LEU A 123 -34.04 -21.78 55.56
C LEU A 123 -35.22 -21.08 56.21
N SER A 124 -35.98 -21.83 57.02
CA SER A 124 -37.13 -21.35 57.80
C SER A 124 -36.75 -20.19 58.73
N GLN A 125 -37.56 -19.14 58.73
CA GLN A 125 -37.35 -17.92 59.50
C GLN A 125 -38.35 -17.79 60.66
N ASP A 126 -37.90 -17.17 61.75
CA ASP A 126 -38.77 -16.82 62.87
C ASP A 126 -39.65 -15.62 62.48
N LEU A 127 -40.97 -15.72 62.67
CA LEU A 127 -41.91 -14.65 62.32
C LEU A 127 -41.68 -13.35 63.14
N ASP A 128 -41.01 -13.39 64.29
CA ASP A 128 -40.68 -12.20 65.10
C ASP A 128 -39.37 -11.51 64.69
N ASN A 129 -38.43 -12.24 64.11
CA ASN A 129 -37.08 -11.77 63.82
C ASN A 129 -36.46 -12.58 62.66
N GLY A 130 -37.16 -12.61 61.53
CA GLY A 130 -36.68 -13.30 60.34
C GLY A 130 -35.56 -12.51 59.68
N LYS A 131 -34.61 -13.21 59.08
CA LYS A 131 -33.53 -12.63 58.27
C LYS A 131 -33.70 -13.09 56.83
N SER A 132 -33.68 -12.16 55.89
CA SER A 132 -33.79 -12.46 54.46
C SER A 132 -33.02 -11.42 53.68
N ASN A 133 -32.69 -11.72 52.43
CA ASN A 133 -32.30 -10.71 51.47
C ASN A 133 -33.55 -10.09 50.82
N GLN A 134 -33.41 -9.51 49.62
CA GLN A 134 -34.54 -8.93 48.88
C GLN A 134 -35.57 -9.99 48.47
N ILE A 135 -35.15 -11.25 48.36
CA ILE A 135 -36.00 -12.38 48.01
C ILE A 135 -36.42 -13.06 49.31
N VAL A 136 -37.73 -13.23 49.46
CA VAL A 136 -38.30 -14.05 50.53
C VAL A 136 -39.17 -15.14 49.91
N ASN A 137 -39.09 -16.34 50.48
CA ASN A 137 -39.95 -17.44 50.11
C ASN A 137 -41.10 -17.58 51.12
N ILE A 138 -42.35 -17.54 50.65
CA ILE A 138 -43.54 -17.73 51.48
C ILE A 138 -44.25 -19.00 51.03
N ALA A 139 -44.36 -19.97 51.94
CA ALA A 139 -44.97 -21.27 51.67
C ALA A 139 -46.12 -21.58 52.64
N GLY A 140 -47.15 -22.28 52.17
CA GLY A 140 -48.31 -22.60 53.00
C GLY A 140 -49.47 -23.26 52.27
N SER A 141 -50.61 -23.38 52.97
CA SER A 141 -51.80 -24.10 52.48
C SER A 141 -53.09 -23.38 52.84
N ILE A 142 -53.97 -23.16 51.87
CA ILE A 142 -55.32 -22.60 52.02
C ILE A 142 -56.35 -23.71 51.81
N ARG A 143 -57.29 -23.85 52.74
CA ARG A 143 -58.34 -24.90 52.75
C ARG A 143 -59.69 -24.34 53.16
N LEU A 144 -60.76 -25.06 52.84
CA LEU A 144 -62.09 -24.84 53.40
C LEU A 144 -62.13 -25.30 54.87
N GLU A 145 -62.98 -24.71 55.70
CA GLU A 145 -63.02 -25.03 57.13
C GLU A 145 -63.22 -26.53 57.35
N ASN A 146 -62.38 -27.12 58.23
CA ASN A 146 -62.46 -28.54 58.62
C ASN A 146 -62.34 -29.56 57.47
N LEU A 147 -61.97 -29.12 56.25
CA LEU A 147 -61.81 -29.96 55.07
C LEU A 147 -60.39 -29.86 54.52
N ASP A 148 -59.89 -30.93 53.92
CA ASP A 148 -58.61 -30.92 53.17
C ASP A 148 -58.83 -30.58 51.69
N ILE A 149 -59.82 -29.73 51.42
CA ILE A 149 -60.19 -29.27 50.08
C ILE A 149 -59.87 -27.78 50.00
N SER A 150 -59.17 -27.36 48.95
CA SER A 150 -58.90 -25.95 48.69
C SER A 150 -60.14 -25.23 48.13
N PRO A 151 -60.36 -23.94 48.48
CA PRO A 151 -61.31 -23.09 47.76
C PRO A 151 -60.92 -22.97 46.29
N ASP A 152 -61.87 -22.56 45.44
CA ASP A 152 -61.59 -22.26 44.04
C ASP A 152 -60.52 -21.15 43.93
N PRO A 153 -59.36 -21.39 43.28
CA PRO A 153 -58.27 -20.43 43.19
C PRO A 153 -58.64 -19.11 42.50
N SER A 154 -59.70 -19.09 41.68
CA SER A 154 -60.18 -17.88 41.02
C SER A 154 -61.02 -16.98 41.91
N ARG A 155 -61.39 -17.45 43.12
CA ARG A 155 -62.31 -16.77 44.03
C ARG A 155 -61.62 -15.97 45.12
N TYR A 156 -60.29 -15.97 45.22
CA TYR A 156 -59.53 -15.23 46.21
C TYR A 156 -58.16 -14.80 45.68
N TYR A 157 -57.58 -13.81 46.36
CA TYR A 157 -56.20 -13.36 46.16
C TYR A 157 -55.35 -13.66 47.38
N MET A 158 -54.09 -14.00 47.16
CA MET A 158 -53.04 -14.06 48.16
C MET A 158 -52.28 -12.73 48.11
N VAL A 159 -52.32 -11.99 49.23
CA VAL A 159 -51.78 -10.63 49.27
C VAL A 159 -50.70 -10.53 50.35
N LEU A 160 -49.53 -10.05 49.96
CA LEU A 160 -48.46 -9.61 50.85
C LEU A 160 -48.49 -8.09 50.95
N GLU A 161 -48.51 -7.58 52.17
CA GLU A 161 -48.57 -6.14 52.45
C GLU A 161 -47.44 -5.71 53.39
N GLN A 162 -46.86 -4.54 53.15
CA GLN A 162 -45.88 -3.89 54.03
C GLN A 162 -46.52 -2.79 54.85
N LYS A 163 -46.11 -2.70 56.12
CA LYS A 163 -46.54 -1.67 57.05
C LYS A 163 -45.85 -0.34 56.75
N THR A 164 -46.63 0.70 56.47
CA THR A 164 -46.15 2.08 56.32
C THR A 164 -46.73 2.97 57.42
N ILE A 165 -45.92 3.88 57.96
CA ILE A 165 -46.38 4.88 58.93
C ILE A 165 -46.48 6.22 58.23
N ASN A 166 -47.70 6.76 58.09
CA ASN A 166 -47.93 8.06 57.47
C ASN A 166 -47.96 9.14 58.57
N THR A 167 -47.08 10.14 58.46
CA THR A 167 -46.93 11.24 59.44
C THR A 167 -47.32 12.61 58.87
N SER A 168 -48.14 12.63 57.81
CA SER A 168 -48.41 13.84 57.03
C SER A 168 -49.36 14.85 57.71
N ASP A 169 -50.08 14.45 58.75
CA ASP A 169 -50.98 15.30 59.54
C ASP A 169 -50.75 15.10 61.05
N GLU A 170 -51.29 15.97 61.91
CA GLU A 170 -51.18 15.91 63.40
C GLU A 170 -51.74 14.60 64.04
N ASN A 171 -52.06 13.57 63.25
CA ASN A 171 -52.45 12.23 63.65
C ASN A 171 -51.58 11.17 62.95
N PHE A 172 -51.07 10.21 63.71
CA PHE A 172 -50.35 9.04 63.19
C PHE A 172 -51.36 8.01 62.63
N SER A 173 -51.27 7.65 61.35
CA SER A 173 -51.99 6.51 60.77
C SER A 173 -51.01 5.40 60.36
N ILE A 174 -51.40 4.15 60.61
CA ILE A 174 -50.73 2.95 60.11
C ILE A 174 -51.48 2.54 58.84
N GLU A 175 -50.76 2.39 57.74
CA GLU A 175 -51.28 1.97 56.45
C GLU A 175 -50.57 0.70 56.00
N TRP A 176 -51.26 -0.19 55.31
CA TRP A 176 -50.69 -1.40 54.71
C TRP A 176 -50.71 -1.26 53.19
N ILE A 177 -49.55 -1.38 52.57
CA ILE A 177 -49.37 -1.25 51.13
C ILE A 177 -49.14 -2.64 50.55
N SER A 178 -49.95 -3.07 49.58
CA SER A 178 -49.75 -4.33 48.87
C SER A 178 -48.48 -4.26 48.02
N ILE A 179 -47.59 -5.23 48.25
CA ILE A 179 -46.33 -5.42 47.49
C ILE A 179 -46.53 -6.51 46.45
N GLU A 180 -47.16 -7.61 46.86
CA GLU A 180 -47.45 -8.75 45.99
C GLU A 180 -48.94 -9.10 46.11
N ASN A 181 -49.56 -9.39 44.97
CA ASN A 181 -50.96 -9.77 44.90
C ASN A 181 -51.16 -10.76 43.75
N GLN A 182 -51.42 -12.02 44.09
CA GLN A 182 -51.58 -13.11 43.14
C GLN A 182 -52.92 -13.81 43.36
N SER A 183 -53.53 -14.32 42.29
CA SER A 183 -54.70 -15.20 42.41
C SER A 183 -54.33 -16.48 43.16
N GLY A 184 -55.32 -17.15 43.77
CA GLY A 184 -55.12 -18.44 44.42
C GLY A 184 -54.46 -19.50 43.56
N VAL A 185 -53.85 -20.49 44.21
CA VAL A 185 -53.16 -21.62 43.57
C VAL A 185 -54.06 -22.85 43.50
N ILE A 186 -53.95 -23.61 42.40
CA ILE A 186 -54.71 -24.86 42.23
C ILE A 186 -54.27 -25.85 43.32
N GLY A 187 -55.24 -26.35 44.09
CA GLY A 187 -54.97 -27.25 45.23
C GLY A 187 -54.64 -26.52 46.54
N GLY A 188 -54.51 -25.19 46.52
CA GLY A 188 -54.36 -24.35 47.72
C GLY A 188 -52.98 -24.39 48.38
N ASP A 189 -52.02 -25.18 47.89
CA ASP A 189 -50.64 -25.23 48.39
C ASP A 189 -49.75 -24.27 47.59
N PHE A 190 -49.24 -23.24 48.26
CA PHE A 190 -48.42 -22.19 47.66
C PHE A 190 -46.98 -22.26 48.18
N ASP A 191 -46.04 -21.95 47.29
CA ASP A 191 -44.60 -21.83 47.54
C ASP A 191 -44.11 -20.70 46.63
N LEU A 192 -44.01 -19.49 47.19
CA LEU A 192 -43.91 -18.23 46.44
C LEU A 192 -42.58 -17.54 46.76
N ASN A 193 -41.71 -17.39 45.76
CA ASN A 193 -40.58 -16.47 45.85
C ASN A 193 -41.05 -15.06 45.51
N ILE A 194 -40.90 -14.14 46.45
CA ILE A 194 -41.36 -12.75 46.33
C ILE A 194 -40.14 -11.84 46.46
N ASP A 195 -39.98 -10.96 45.47
CA ASP A 195 -39.03 -9.86 45.51
C ASP A 195 -39.66 -8.68 46.27
N LEU A 196 -39.05 -8.30 47.39
CA LEU A 196 -39.49 -7.20 48.25
C LEU A 196 -39.09 -5.82 47.69
N GLY A 197 -38.43 -5.77 46.54
CA GLY A 197 -37.95 -4.55 45.88
C GLY A 197 -36.78 -3.90 46.63
N PHE A 198 -36.78 -2.57 46.72
CA PHE A 198 -35.72 -1.80 47.38
C PHE A 198 -35.80 -1.81 48.93
N ALA A 199 -36.40 -2.83 49.52
CA ALA A 199 -36.52 -2.95 50.97
C ALA A 199 -35.15 -3.25 51.61
N ALA A 200 -34.84 -2.57 52.73
CA ALA A 200 -33.61 -2.77 53.48
C ALA A 200 -33.83 -2.39 54.95
N GLY A 201 -33.18 -3.09 55.88
CA GLY A 201 -33.35 -2.88 57.32
C GLY A 201 -34.54 -3.64 57.91
N GLU A 202 -35.04 -3.20 59.07
CA GLU A 202 -36.15 -3.87 59.75
C GLU A 202 -37.51 -3.38 59.25
N GLU A 203 -38.27 -4.29 58.64
CA GLU A 203 -39.59 -4.03 58.06
C GLU A 203 -40.62 -5.05 58.57
N THR A 204 -41.88 -4.63 58.66
CA THR A 204 -43.00 -5.50 59.06
C THR A 204 -43.91 -5.76 57.86
N TYR A 205 -44.15 -7.03 57.59
CA TYR A 205 -45.04 -7.50 56.55
C TYR A 205 -46.24 -8.25 57.15
N ARG A 206 -47.29 -8.44 56.35
CA ARG A 206 -48.36 -9.38 56.66
C ARG A 206 -48.87 -10.07 55.41
N PHE A 207 -49.26 -11.33 55.55
CA PHE A 207 -49.84 -12.14 54.47
C PHE A 207 -51.29 -12.48 54.78
N ARG A 208 -52.20 -12.32 53.81
CA ARG A 208 -53.63 -12.63 53.98
C ARG A 208 -54.31 -13.09 52.70
N ILE A 209 -55.46 -13.72 52.88
CA ILE A 209 -56.44 -13.95 51.82
C ILE A 209 -57.24 -12.65 51.64
N ASP A 210 -57.41 -12.18 50.41
CA ASP A 210 -58.21 -11.01 50.07
C ASP A 210 -59.25 -11.31 49.01
N GLY A 211 -60.36 -10.57 49.03
CA GLY A 211 -61.41 -10.63 48.01
C GLY A 211 -62.07 -12.01 47.84
N TYR A 212 -62.13 -12.83 48.90
CA TYR A 212 -62.77 -14.15 48.81
C TYR A 212 -64.28 -14.02 48.54
N GLU A 213 -64.75 -14.60 47.43
CA GLU A 213 -66.16 -14.57 47.02
C GLU A 213 -66.93 -15.87 47.30
N GLY A 214 -66.26 -16.86 47.90
CA GLY A 214 -66.82 -18.19 48.12
C GLY A 214 -67.61 -18.36 49.42
N GLY A 215 -67.38 -17.52 50.43
CA GLY A 215 -67.91 -17.59 51.79
C GLY A 215 -67.17 -16.61 52.70
N ASP A 216 -67.15 -16.83 54.00
CA ASP A 216 -66.36 -16.03 54.94
C ASP A 216 -64.88 -16.45 54.92
N THR A 217 -63.99 -15.52 55.29
CA THR A 217 -62.56 -15.83 55.51
C THR A 217 -62.30 -15.96 56.99
N LEU A 218 -61.93 -17.16 57.44
CA LEU A 218 -61.63 -17.42 58.83
C LEU A 218 -60.16 -17.10 59.16
N CYS A 219 -59.96 -16.61 60.38
CA CYS A 219 -58.63 -16.30 60.87
C CYS A 219 -57.76 -17.56 61.02
N PRO A 220 -56.49 -17.52 60.56
CA PRO A 220 -55.53 -18.61 60.74
C PRO A 220 -55.34 -19.01 62.21
N ALA A 221 -54.72 -20.17 62.44
CA ALA A 221 -54.43 -20.64 63.79
C ALA A 221 -53.65 -19.59 64.63
N SER A 222 -53.96 -19.50 65.93
CA SER A 222 -53.39 -18.48 66.82
C SER A 222 -51.86 -18.50 66.95
N ILE A 223 -51.21 -19.62 66.57
CA ILE A 223 -49.75 -19.73 66.48
C ILE A 223 -49.14 -18.75 65.46
N TYR A 224 -49.89 -18.39 64.41
CA TYR A 224 -49.50 -17.41 63.40
C TYR A 224 -49.85 -15.97 63.80
N ARG A 225 -50.52 -15.77 64.94
CA ARG A 225 -50.85 -14.46 65.51
C ARG A 225 -51.59 -13.53 64.53
N PRO A 226 -52.71 -13.98 63.94
CA PRO A 226 -53.43 -13.18 62.97
C PRO A 226 -53.92 -11.86 63.57
N ASP A 227 -53.88 -10.79 62.78
CA ASP A 227 -54.38 -9.47 63.16
C ASP A 227 -55.92 -9.38 63.05
N SER A 228 -56.48 -8.17 63.22
CA SER A 228 -57.93 -7.96 63.14
C SER A 228 -58.54 -8.18 61.76
N GLU A 229 -57.72 -8.28 60.71
CA GLU A 229 -58.11 -8.58 59.33
C GLU A 229 -57.72 -10.01 58.93
N CYS A 230 -57.44 -10.87 59.92
CA CYS A 230 -57.01 -12.26 59.73
C CYS A 230 -55.69 -12.41 58.96
N ALA A 231 -54.87 -11.36 58.87
CA ALA A 231 -53.56 -11.40 58.23
C ALA A 231 -52.49 -11.91 59.19
N ILE A 232 -51.52 -12.68 58.70
CA ILE A 232 -50.38 -13.21 59.47
C ILE A 232 -49.23 -12.19 59.40
N PRO A 233 -48.91 -11.46 60.49
CA PRO A 233 -47.82 -10.51 60.50
C PRO A 233 -46.47 -11.20 60.77
N PHE A 234 -45.41 -10.71 60.14
CA PHE A 234 -44.04 -11.13 60.39
C PHE A 234 -43.04 -9.98 60.19
N ASN A 235 -41.95 -10.02 60.95
CA ASN A 235 -40.87 -9.03 60.85
C ASN A 235 -39.68 -9.63 60.13
N LEU A 236 -39.17 -8.89 59.15
CA LEU A 236 -37.94 -9.22 58.46
C LEU A 236 -36.91 -8.13 58.68
N SER A 237 -35.68 -8.55 58.96
CA SER A 237 -34.50 -7.72 58.84
C SER A 237 -33.85 -8.06 57.51
N ILE A 238 -33.99 -7.14 56.56
CA ILE A 238 -33.59 -7.32 55.18
C ILE A 238 -32.16 -6.82 55.00
N ASP A 239 -31.29 -7.74 54.63
CA ASP A 239 -29.90 -7.47 54.31
C ASP A 239 -29.64 -7.72 52.81
N THR A 240 -29.28 -6.66 52.11
CA THR A 240 -29.09 -6.69 50.66
C THR A 240 -27.61 -6.72 50.27
N LEU A 241 -26.70 -6.83 51.24
CA LEU A 241 -25.26 -6.83 51.00
C LEU A 241 -24.76 -8.27 50.98
N ASP A 242 -24.06 -8.63 49.91
CA ASP A 242 -23.40 -9.93 49.83
C ASP A 242 -22.14 -9.93 50.70
N PRO A 243 -21.89 -11.00 51.49
CA PRO A 243 -20.64 -11.14 52.20
C PRO A 243 -19.47 -11.21 51.22
N SER A 244 -18.38 -10.52 51.54
CA SER A 244 -17.19 -10.42 50.68
C SER A 244 -16.00 -11.14 51.29
N LEU A 245 -15.30 -11.93 50.48
CA LEU A 245 -14.03 -12.54 50.85
C LEU A 245 -12.89 -11.53 50.59
N ILE A 246 -12.24 -11.08 51.66
CA ILE A 246 -11.21 -10.01 51.59
C ILE A 246 -9.84 -10.59 51.26
N GLU A 247 -9.48 -11.69 51.91
CA GLU A 247 -8.15 -12.28 51.75
C GLU A 247 -8.18 -13.78 52.07
N VAL A 248 -7.50 -14.56 51.24
CA VAL A 248 -7.18 -15.96 51.51
C VAL A 248 -5.67 -16.14 51.56
N LYS A 249 -5.20 -16.80 52.62
CA LYS A 249 -3.78 -17.05 52.86
C LYS A 249 -3.51 -18.51 53.13
N ILE A 250 -2.42 -19.03 52.56
CA ILE A 250 -1.93 -20.38 52.82
C ILE A 250 -0.53 -20.29 53.45
N LEU A 251 -0.30 -21.10 54.48
CA LEU A 251 0.99 -21.17 55.16
C LEU A 251 2.04 -21.82 54.25
N ASN A 252 3.20 -21.21 54.04
CA ASN A 252 4.20 -21.76 53.13
C ASN A 252 5.02 -22.89 53.77
N GLY A 253 4.46 -24.10 53.81
CA GLY A 253 5.09 -25.30 54.37
C GLY A 253 5.01 -25.40 55.90
N GLN A 254 5.93 -26.16 56.49
CA GLN A 254 5.98 -26.44 57.94
C GLN A 254 6.80 -25.38 58.70
N VAL A 255 6.28 -24.16 58.75
CA VAL A 255 6.90 -22.99 59.37
C VAL A 255 6.03 -22.40 60.50
N ASP A 256 6.52 -21.40 61.24
CA ASP A 256 5.80 -20.80 62.36
C ASP A 256 4.57 -20.00 61.86
N PRO A 257 3.32 -20.40 62.19
CA PRO A 257 2.11 -19.74 61.71
C PRO A 257 1.81 -18.40 62.41
N SER A 258 2.61 -17.98 63.39
CA SER A 258 2.49 -16.69 64.06
C SER A 258 3.21 -15.55 63.34
N LEU A 259 4.10 -15.85 62.40
CA LEU A 259 4.82 -14.86 61.60
C LEU A 259 4.09 -14.61 60.29
N GLU A 260 3.70 -13.36 60.05
CA GLU A 260 2.97 -12.97 58.83
C GLU A 260 3.74 -13.24 57.54
N SER A 261 5.08 -13.12 57.56
CA SER A 261 5.96 -13.38 56.42
C SER A 261 5.93 -14.84 55.93
N ASN A 262 5.36 -15.76 56.71
CA ASN A 262 5.25 -17.17 56.36
C ASN A 262 3.93 -17.50 55.64
N TRP A 263 2.99 -16.56 55.57
CA TRP A 263 1.71 -16.71 54.90
C TRP A 263 1.77 -16.11 53.50
N ARG A 264 1.37 -16.87 52.49
CA ARG A 264 1.21 -16.37 51.13
C ARG A 264 -0.24 -15.98 50.93
N THR A 265 -0.46 -14.76 50.45
CA THR A 265 -1.76 -14.35 49.91
C THR A 265 -1.98 -15.08 48.59
N MET A 266 -3.13 -15.74 48.46
CA MET A 266 -3.40 -16.61 47.33
C MET A 266 -3.96 -15.84 46.15
N VAL A 267 -3.39 -16.15 44.99
CA VAL A 267 -3.78 -15.76 43.62
C VAL A 267 -3.36 -16.89 42.69
N ASP A 268 -3.87 -16.95 41.46
CA ASP A 268 -3.67 -18.09 40.53
C ASP A 268 -2.22 -18.37 40.10
N ASP A 269 -1.28 -17.49 40.43
CA ASP A 269 0.15 -17.63 40.13
C ASP A 269 1.00 -17.99 41.36
N THR A 270 0.37 -18.50 42.42
CA THR A 270 1.06 -18.83 43.67
C THR A 270 1.56 -20.27 43.68
N TRP A 271 2.75 -20.50 44.23
CA TRP A 271 3.21 -21.84 44.61
C TRP A 271 3.36 -21.94 46.14
N VAL A 272 3.19 -23.15 46.68
CA VAL A 272 3.26 -23.41 48.13
C VAL A 272 4.04 -24.70 48.40
N VAL A 273 4.88 -24.71 49.43
CA VAL A 273 5.59 -25.93 49.87
C VAL A 273 4.60 -26.97 50.40
N PRO A 274 4.54 -28.20 49.83
CA PRO A 274 3.61 -29.23 50.26
C PRO A 274 3.77 -29.61 51.74
N SER A 275 2.65 -29.94 52.38
CA SER A 275 2.54 -30.05 53.83
C SER A 275 1.51 -31.12 54.27
N ALA A 276 1.84 -31.83 55.34
CA ALA A 276 0.93 -32.83 55.94
C ALA A 276 -0.20 -32.16 56.74
N ASN A 277 -0.02 -30.88 57.08
CA ASN A 277 -0.96 -30.06 57.81
C ASN A 277 -0.88 -28.64 57.22
N GLN A 278 -1.37 -28.51 56.00
CA GLN A 278 -1.43 -27.26 55.25
C GLN A 278 -2.49 -26.37 55.88
N GLN A 279 -2.10 -25.19 56.37
CA GLN A 279 -3.03 -24.28 57.02
C GLN A 279 -3.52 -23.22 56.03
N ILE A 280 -4.81 -22.92 56.12
CA ILE A 280 -5.49 -21.87 55.35
C ILE A 280 -6.16 -20.89 56.32
N ARG A 281 -6.07 -19.60 56.02
CA ARG A 281 -6.77 -18.53 56.73
C ARG A 281 -7.55 -17.68 55.76
N LEU A 282 -8.75 -17.31 56.15
CA LEU A 282 -9.65 -16.48 55.36
C LEU A 282 -10.12 -15.30 56.20
N ASN A 283 -10.29 -14.15 55.58
CA ASN A 283 -10.94 -12.99 56.16
C ASN A 283 -12.16 -12.66 55.33
N ALA A 284 -13.34 -12.65 55.93
CA ALA A 284 -14.58 -12.22 55.28
C ALA A 284 -15.14 -10.97 55.96
N TYR A 285 -15.77 -10.13 55.16
CA TYR A 285 -16.40 -8.90 55.57
C TYR A 285 -17.87 -8.90 55.18
N ASP A 286 -18.72 -8.46 56.09
CA ASP A 286 -20.14 -8.27 55.82
C ASP A 286 -20.81 -7.33 56.82
N LEU A 287 -21.91 -6.70 56.43
CA LEU A 287 -22.70 -5.80 57.27
C LEU A 287 -24.17 -6.28 57.29
N PRO A 288 -24.67 -6.86 58.41
CA PRO A 288 -24.16 -6.67 59.77
C PRO A 288 -23.22 -7.78 60.27
N ASN A 289 -23.28 -9.00 59.76
CA ASN A 289 -22.47 -10.12 60.27
C ASN A 289 -22.03 -11.08 59.15
N PRO A 290 -20.73 -11.39 59.05
CA PRO A 290 -20.24 -12.41 58.12
C PRO A 290 -20.85 -13.80 58.36
N PRO A 291 -20.72 -14.72 57.39
CA PRO A 291 -21.14 -16.11 57.52
C PRO A 291 -20.72 -16.76 58.86
N ALA A 292 -21.60 -17.57 59.46
CA ALA A 292 -21.24 -18.26 60.70
C ALA A 292 -20.16 -19.34 60.47
N SER A 293 -20.18 -19.93 59.28
CA SER A 293 -19.23 -20.93 58.80
C SER A 293 -19.02 -20.80 57.29
N LEU A 294 -17.86 -21.24 56.82
CA LEU A 294 -17.56 -21.41 55.40
C LEU A 294 -17.17 -22.86 55.14
N ASP A 295 -17.59 -23.40 54.00
CA ASP A 295 -17.19 -24.70 53.49
C ASP A 295 -16.10 -24.51 52.44
N ILE A 296 -14.87 -24.86 52.79
CA ILE A 296 -13.73 -24.80 51.87
C ILE A 296 -13.68 -26.11 51.10
N LYS A 297 -13.77 -26.02 49.78
CA LYS A 297 -13.80 -27.16 48.86
C LYS A 297 -12.42 -27.29 48.26
N ILE A 298 -11.77 -28.43 48.46
CA ILE A 298 -10.35 -28.61 48.17
C ILE A 298 -10.15 -29.82 47.27
N TRP A 299 -9.45 -29.63 46.17
CA TRP A 299 -8.97 -30.70 45.29
C TRP A 299 -7.45 -30.69 45.27
N VAL A 300 -6.83 -31.83 45.56
CA VAL A 300 -5.38 -32.02 45.56
C VAL A 300 -5.11 -33.09 44.51
N GLU A 301 -4.40 -32.73 43.44
CA GLU A 301 -4.25 -33.58 42.26
C GLU A 301 -3.83 -35.01 42.60
N ASN A 302 -2.74 -35.21 43.34
CA ASN A 302 -2.23 -36.57 43.61
C ASN A 302 -2.95 -37.31 44.76
N ASP A 303 -3.99 -36.72 45.37
CA ASP A 303 -4.79 -37.35 46.44
C ASP A 303 -6.25 -37.58 46.03
N HIS A 304 -6.83 -36.66 45.26
CA HIS A 304 -8.26 -36.60 44.97
C HIS A 304 -8.63 -36.84 43.50
N ASP A 305 -7.67 -36.72 42.56
CA ASP A 305 -7.88 -37.02 41.14
C ASP A 305 -8.13 -38.53 40.94
N ALA A 306 -9.40 -38.91 40.98
CA ALA A 306 -9.81 -40.31 41.03
C ALA A 306 -9.74 -40.99 39.66
N ASN A 307 -9.85 -40.19 38.59
CA ASN A 307 -9.80 -40.67 37.20
C ASN A 307 -8.42 -40.44 36.54
N SER A 308 -7.52 -39.72 37.21
CA SER A 308 -6.15 -39.41 36.78
C SER A 308 -6.09 -38.65 35.46
N ASP A 309 -7.05 -37.76 35.22
CA ASP A 309 -7.08 -36.90 34.03
C ASP A 309 -6.52 -35.49 34.27
N GLY A 310 -6.15 -35.17 35.51
CA GLY A 310 -5.58 -33.89 35.90
C GLY A 310 -6.58 -32.74 35.94
N MET A 311 -7.88 -33.01 35.89
CA MET A 311 -8.95 -32.02 35.96
C MET A 311 -9.66 -32.07 37.32
N ALA A 312 -9.94 -30.90 37.90
CA ALA A 312 -10.65 -30.82 39.17
C ALA A 312 -12.17 -30.95 38.96
N ASP A 313 -12.66 -32.19 38.93
CA ASP A 313 -14.09 -32.48 38.79
C ASP A 313 -14.86 -32.19 40.09
N ALA A 314 -16.10 -31.69 39.98
CA ALA A 314 -16.94 -31.34 41.13
C ALA A 314 -17.14 -32.49 42.14
N SER A 315 -17.10 -33.74 41.68
CA SER A 315 -17.22 -34.93 42.54
C SER A 315 -15.95 -35.29 43.32
N GLU A 316 -14.81 -34.68 43.00
CA GLU A 316 -13.50 -34.99 43.56
C GLU A 316 -13.10 -34.05 44.70
N TYR A 317 -13.73 -32.88 44.81
CA TYR A 317 -13.46 -31.93 45.90
C TYR A 317 -13.88 -32.51 47.26
N ILE A 318 -12.98 -32.43 48.24
CA ILE A 318 -13.31 -32.65 49.65
C ILE A 318 -13.80 -31.35 50.29
N THR A 319 -14.61 -31.43 51.35
CA THR A 319 -15.10 -30.24 52.08
C THR A 319 -14.46 -30.14 53.46
N VAL A 320 -13.93 -28.94 53.79
CA VAL A 320 -13.42 -28.56 55.10
C VAL A 320 -14.23 -27.38 55.62
N THR A 321 -15.15 -27.64 56.55
CA THR A 321 -15.96 -26.60 57.20
C THR A 321 -15.13 -25.85 58.25
N VAL A 322 -15.09 -24.53 58.14
CA VAL A 322 -14.42 -23.61 59.08
C VAL A 322 -15.45 -22.68 59.72
N ASN A 323 -15.24 -22.34 60.99
CA ASN A 323 -16.14 -21.47 61.74
C ASN A 323 -15.52 -20.09 61.90
N ASN A 324 -16.39 -19.07 61.98
CA ASN A 324 -15.95 -17.71 62.24
C ASN A 324 -15.39 -17.54 63.68
N ASP A 325 -14.64 -16.47 63.91
CA ASP A 325 -14.09 -16.10 65.23
C ASP A 325 -15.07 -15.26 66.09
N GLY A 326 -16.33 -15.15 65.65
CA GLY A 326 -17.40 -14.40 66.30
C GLY A 326 -17.23 -12.87 66.25
N GLN A 327 -16.33 -12.36 65.40
CA GLN A 327 -16.16 -10.92 65.18
C GLN A 327 -17.03 -10.42 64.01
N ALA A 328 -17.44 -9.15 64.08
CA ALA A 328 -18.16 -8.45 63.01
C ALA A 328 -17.70 -6.97 63.01
N PRO A 329 -17.65 -6.29 61.84
CA PRO A 329 -18.09 -6.76 60.52
C PRO A 329 -17.04 -7.61 59.78
N PHE A 330 -15.84 -7.79 60.33
CA PHE A 330 -14.81 -8.68 59.78
C PHE A 330 -14.70 -9.93 60.65
N ALA A 331 -14.64 -11.10 60.01
CA ALA A 331 -14.45 -12.38 60.68
C ALA A 331 -13.30 -13.15 60.06
N ASN A 332 -12.52 -13.83 60.92
CA ASN A 332 -11.46 -14.73 60.46
C ASN A 332 -11.89 -16.19 60.56
N TYR A 333 -11.45 -16.97 59.57
CA TYR A 333 -11.67 -18.41 59.51
C TYR A 333 -10.32 -19.09 59.35
N THR A 334 -10.13 -20.22 60.03
CA THR A 334 -8.89 -20.99 59.94
C THR A 334 -9.21 -22.46 59.71
N GLY A 335 -8.62 -23.04 58.66
CA GLY A 335 -8.77 -24.44 58.30
C GLY A 335 -7.42 -25.13 58.16
N SER A 336 -7.47 -26.46 58.03
CA SER A 336 -6.28 -27.26 57.71
C SER A 336 -6.65 -28.46 56.84
N PHE A 337 -5.79 -28.77 55.88
CA PHE A 337 -5.89 -29.93 54.99
C PHE A 337 -4.48 -30.52 54.74
N SER A 338 -4.36 -31.54 53.89
CA SER A 338 -3.05 -32.04 53.47
C SER A 338 -2.93 -32.00 51.96
N ASP A 339 -1.84 -31.44 51.45
CA ASP A 339 -1.42 -31.49 50.05
C ASP A 339 -0.09 -32.25 49.87
N MET A 340 0.32 -32.99 50.90
CA MET A 340 1.58 -33.74 50.93
C MET A 340 1.66 -34.79 49.80
N ALA A 341 0.53 -35.26 49.28
CA ALA A 341 0.51 -36.20 48.15
C ALA A 341 1.19 -35.64 46.89
N ASN A 342 1.21 -34.32 46.71
CA ASN A 342 1.86 -33.65 45.57
C ASN A 342 3.40 -33.62 45.68
N ILE A 343 4.00 -34.07 46.80
CA ILE A 343 5.45 -34.00 46.98
C ILE A 343 6.21 -34.88 45.97
N GLY A 344 7.05 -34.25 45.15
CA GLY A 344 7.89 -34.96 44.18
C GLY A 344 7.15 -35.55 42.98
N ALA A 345 5.92 -35.10 42.72
CA ALA A 345 5.19 -35.38 41.49
C ALA A 345 5.86 -34.71 40.26
N ASP A 346 5.74 -35.35 39.10
CA ASP A 346 6.19 -34.86 37.79
C ASP A 346 5.13 -35.24 36.73
N PRO A 347 4.31 -34.28 36.22
CA PRO A 347 4.36 -32.84 36.46
C PRO A 347 4.03 -32.44 37.91
N VAL A 348 4.35 -31.20 38.27
CA VAL A 348 4.14 -30.69 39.63
C VAL A 348 2.66 -30.65 39.97
N GLY A 349 2.28 -31.24 41.11
CA GLY A 349 0.88 -31.37 41.50
C GLY A 349 0.21 -30.04 41.87
N LYS A 350 -1.05 -29.89 41.47
CA LYS A 350 -1.89 -28.70 41.72
C LYS A 350 -2.82 -28.89 42.91
N VAL A 351 -3.29 -27.76 43.44
CA VAL A 351 -4.36 -27.69 44.43
C VAL A 351 -5.34 -26.60 44.00
N SER A 352 -6.60 -26.99 43.79
CA SER A 352 -7.70 -26.09 43.43
C SER A 352 -8.64 -25.92 44.62
N ILE A 353 -9.04 -24.68 44.90
CA ILE A 353 -9.88 -24.35 46.04
C ILE A 353 -11.01 -23.41 45.63
N TRP A 354 -12.23 -23.74 46.03
CA TRP A 354 -13.37 -22.82 46.02
C TRP A 354 -14.07 -22.85 47.40
N ILE A 355 -14.83 -21.82 47.70
CA ILE A 355 -15.37 -21.55 49.04
C ILE A 355 -16.87 -21.32 48.91
N GLU A 356 -17.63 -22.00 49.75
CA GLU A 356 -19.09 -21.89 49.82
C GLU A 356 -19.48 -21.34 51.20
N GLY A 357 -20.43 -20.42 51.24
CA GLY A 357 -20.89 -19.84 52.49
C GLY A 357 -22.04 -18.88 52.28
N TYR A 358 -22.89 -18.76 53.30
CA TYR A 358 -24.04 -17.87 53.29
C TYR A 358 -24.07 -17.08 54.60
N ASP A 359 -24.44 -15.80 54.51
CA ASP A 359 -24.76 -15.00 55.70
C ASP A 359 -26.10 -15.47 56.33
N LEU A 360 -26.56 -14.75 57.36
CA LEU A 360 -27.85 -15.07 58.00
C LEU A 360 -29.08 -14.71 57.15
N ALA A 361 -28.93 -13.78 56.19
CA ALA A 361 -29.98 -13.36 55.28
C ALA A 361 -30.12 -14.29 54.06
N GLY A 362 -29.15 -15.16 53.83
CA GLY A 362 -29.10 -16.09 52.70
C GLY A 362 -28.26 -15.58 51.53
N ASN A 363 -27.52 -14.49 51.66
CA ASN A 363 -26.64 -14.00 50.61
C ASN A 363 -25.38 -14.88 50.52
N PRO A 364 -24.99 -15.34 49.31
CA PRO A 364 -23.81 -16.17 49.12
C PRO A 364 -22.53 -15.34 49.20
N ILE A 365 -21.45 -15.92 49.73
CA ILE A 365 -20.10 -15.39 49.58
C ILE A 365 -19.58 -15.68 48.17
N ASP A 366 -18.90 -14.71 47.55
CA ASP A 366 -18.18 -14.96 46.31
C ASP A 366 -16.89 -15.74 46.59
N GLY A 367 -16.95 -17.05 46.36
CA GLY A 367 -15.86 -17.98 46.60
C GLY A 367 -15.61 -18.96 45.46
N GLY A 368 -16.13 -18.70 44.26
CA GLY A 368 -15.95 -19.56 43.08
C GLY A 368 -16.80 -20.84 43.07
N ALA A 369 -16.48 -21.74 42.14
CA ALA A 369 -17.17 -22.99 41.84
C ALA A 369 -16.17 -24.07 41.37
N PRO A 370 -16.58 -25.34 41.18
CA PRO A 370 -15.67 -26.41 40.77
C PRO A 370 -14.98 -26.17 39.41
N GLY A 371 -13.72 -26.61 39.31
CA GLY A 371 -12.87 -26.55 38.12
C GLY A 371 -11.96 -25.33 38.06
N PHE A 372 -10.78 -25.44 37.44
CA PHE A 372 -9.75 -24.39 37.41
C PHE A 372 -10.16 -23.06 36.74
N GLU A 373 -11.25 -23.06 35.97
CA GLU A 373 -11.76 -21.83 35.33
C GLU A 373 -12.71 -21.05 36.24
N ASN A 374 -13.28 -21.72 37.26
CA ASN A 374 -14.31 -21.13 38.11
C ASN A 374 -13.95 -21.15 39.59
N ASP A 375 -12.85 -21.80 39.98
CA ASP A 375 -12.43 -21.89 41.37
C ASP A 375 -12.02 -20.52 41.92
N HIS A 376 -11.82 -20.43 43.24
CA HIS A 376 -11.38 -19.17 43.83
C HIS A 376 -9.90 -18.92 43.55
N PHE A 377 -9.08 -19.97 43.63
CA PHE A 377 -7.70 -19.98 43.18
C PHE A 377 -7.19 -21.40 43.01
N THR A 378 -6.22 -21.54 42.10
CA THR A 378 -5.34 -22.71 42.02
C THR A 378 -3.91 -22.34 42.37
N TYR A 379 -3.23 -23.19 43.15
CA TYR A 379 -1.80 -23.07 43.41
C TYR A 379 -1.07 -24.36 43.08
N VAL A 380 0.23 -24.25 42.85
CA VAL A 380 1.09 -25.41 42.56
C VAL A 380 1.92 -25.80 43.79
N SER A 381 1.92 -27.09 44.14
CA SER A 381 2.62 -27.60 45.31
C SER A 381 4.08 -27.93 44.99
N MET A 382 5.01 -27.01 45.27
CA MET A 382 6.46 -27.19 45.00
C MET A 382 7.38 -26.56 46.04
N ASN A 383 8.66 -26.92 46.00
CA ASN A 383 9.70 -26.30 46.82
C ASN A 383 10.24 -25.03 46.15
N SER A 384 10.77 -24.10 46.95
CA SER A 384 11.50 -22.93 46.42
C SER A 384 12.74 -23.35 45.62
N LYS A 385 12.99 -22.63 44.54
CA LYS A 385 14.03 -22.86 43.55
C LYS A 385 14.64 -21.52 43.19
N SER A 386 15.96 -21.51 43.01
CA SER A 386 16.65 -20.27 42.71
C SER A 386 16.57 -19.93 41.22
N PRO A 387 16.35 -18.66 40.88
CA PRO A 387 16.32 -18.19 39.50
C PRO A 387 17.70 -18.29 38.86
N VAL A 388 17.75 -18.53 37.54
CA VAL A 388 18.98 -18.62 36.75
C VAL A 388 18.85 -17.84 35.44
N ILE A 389 19.69 -16.80 35.27
CA ILE A 389 19.91 -16.18 33.96
C ILE A 389 20.86 -17.06 33.14
N ARG A 390 20.45 -17.40 31.91
CA ARG A 390 21.19 -18.23 30.96
C ARG A 390 22.01 -17.38 30.00
N ASN A 391 21.37 -16.45 29.31
CA ASN A 391 22.01 -15.61 28.30
C ASN A 391 21.50 -14.17 28.34
N PHE A 392 22.33 -13.26 27.87
CA PHE A 392 22.00 -11.87 27.60
C PHE A 392 22.47 -11.49 26.20
N PHE A 393 21.57 -10.94 25.40
CA PHE A 393 21.83 -10.46 24.05
C PHE A 393 21.30 -9.04 23.88
N ILE A 394 21.85 -8.36 22.87
CA ILE A 394 21.37 -7.07 22.40
C ILE A 394 21.02 -7.25 20.93
N ASP A 395 19.75 -7.02 20.61
CA ASP A 395 19.23 -7.08 19.25
C ASP A 395 18.96 -5.64 18.79
N ASP A 396 19.24 -5.33 17.53
CA ASP A 396 18.93 -4.01 16.95
C ASP A 396 17.42 -3.86 16.64
N SER A 397 17.02 -2.68 16.15
CA SER A 397 15.64 -2.37 15.78
C SER A 397 15.04 -3.26 14.67
N ARG A 398 15.85 -4.11 14.02
CA ARG A 398 15.47 -5.03 12.93
C ARG A 398 15.66 -6.49 13.34
N ASP A 399 15.67 -6.78 14.64
CA ASP A 399 15.91 -8.10 15.23
C ASP A 399 17.28 -8.70 14.88
N GLY A 400 18.24 -7.84 14.51
CA GLY A 400 19.62 -8.19 14.23
C GLY A 400 20.41 -8.35 15.52
N ARG A 401 20.70 -9.59 15.92
CA ARG A 401 21.53 -9.88 17.09
C ARG A 401 22.98 -9.44 16.89
N PHE A 402 23.51 -8.72 17.89
CA PHE A 402 24.91 -8.30 17.90
C PHE A 402 25.87 -9.50 17.83
N LEU A 403 27.04 -9.26 17.24
CA LEU A 403 28.07 -10.30 17.15
C LEU A 403 28.79 -10.50 18.49
N ASN A 404 29.22 -11.72 18.75
CA ASN A 404 30.01 -12.03 19.95
C ASN A 404 31.42 -11.41 19.87
N SER A 405 31.97 -10.93 20.99
CA SER A 405 33.36 -10.41 21.11
C SER A 405 34.44 -11.39 20.62
N ASN A 406 34.13 -12.70 20.59
CA ASN A 406 35.05 -13.78 20.20
C ASN A 406 34.88 -14.25 18.74
N GLN A 407 33.94 -13.69 17.98
CA GLN A 407 33.75 -14.00 16.57
C GLN A 407 34.63 -13.10 15.67
N PRO A 408 35.12 -13.60 14.51
CA PRO A 408 35.91 -12.79 13.60
C PRO A 408 35.13 -11.56 13.12
N GLN A 409 35.58 -10.36 13.50
CA GLN A 409 34.98 -9.06 13.12
C GLN A 409 35.34 -8.67 11.67
N TYR A 410 35.08 -9.56 10.68
CA TYR A 410 35.25 -9.19 9.26
C TYR A 410 34.33 -8.03 8.88
N ASP A 411 33.16 -7.93 9.53
CA ASP A 411 32.18 -6.84 9.44
C ASP A 411 32.40 -5.76 10.53
N GLY A 412 33.65 -5.53 10.96
CA GLY A 412 34.01 -4.42 11.85
C GLY A 412 33.32 -4.37 13.22
N LYS A 413 33.49 -3.24 13.93
CA LYS A 413 32.96 -3.04 15.28
C LYS A 413 31.51 -2.54 15.32
N TRP A 414 30.97 -2.09 14.18
CA TRP A 414 29.64 -1.46 14.10
C TRP A 414 28.49 -2.41 14.45
N ASN A 415 28.66 -3.73 14.24
CA ASN A 415 27.66 -4.75 14.59
C ASN A 415 27.72 -5.19 16.09
N GLN A 416 28.37 -4.37 16.92
CA GLN A 416 28.45 -4.47 18.39
C GLN A 416 28.27 -3.09 19.04
N THR A 417 27.90 -2.06 18.26
CA THR A 417 27.82 -0.68 18.73
C THR A 417 26.36 -0.27 18.87
N MET A 418 26.00 0.21 20.06
CA MET A 418 24.77 0.96 20.28
C MET A 418 25.01 2.43 19.90
N TYR A 419 24.24 2.89 18.94
CA TYR A 419 24.29 4.23 18.38
C TYR A 419 23.25 5.12 19.07
N ALA A 420 23.67 6.29 19.53
CA ALA A 420 22.80 7.20 20.28
C ALA A 420 21.56 7.60 19.47
N GLY A 421 20.36 7.47 20.02
CA GLY A 421 19.10 7.75 19.33
C GLY A 421 18.50 6.56 18.58
N ASN A 422 19.21 5.44 18.44
CA ASN A 422 18.68 4.21 17.84
C ASN A 422 18.05 3.28 18.89
N GLN A 423 17.11 2.46 18.44
CA GLN A 423 16.43 1.47 19.26
C GLN A 423 17.19 0.15 19.32
N TYR A 424 17.18 -0.46 20.51
CA TYR A 424 17.76 -1.76 20.79
C TYR A 424 16.85 -2.55 21.72
N SER A 425 16.83 -3.87 21.60
CA SER A 425 16.21 -4.74 22.60
C SER A 425 17.25 -5.46 23.45
N LEU A 426 17.06 -5.37 24.77
CA LEU A 426 17.81 -6.11 25.77
C LEU A 426 17.11 -7.45 26.01
N ILE A 427 17.70 -8.52 25.50
CA ILE A 427 17.13 -9.86 25.56
C ILE A 427 17.77 -10.65 26.70
N VAL A 428 17.00 -10.99 27.74
CA VAL A 428 17.48 -11.81 28.87
C VAL A 428 16.77 -13.16 28.86
N GLU A 429 17.50 -14.22 28.49
CA GLU A 429 17.01 -15.59 28.60
C GLU A 429 17.23 -16.10 30.01
N ALA A 430 16.16 -16.52 30.68
CA ALA A 430 16.15 -16.89 32.08
C ALA A 430 15.32 -18.15 32.33
N ASN A 431 15.52 -18.71 33.51
CA ASN A 431 14.79 -19.88 33.96
C ASN A 431 14.58 -19.81 35.47
N ASP A 432 13.36 -20.11 35.89
CA ASP A 432 12.98 -20.32 37.28
C ASP A 432 12.04 -21.52 37.35
N ASP A 433 12.44 -22.58 38.05
CA ASP A 433 11.62 -23.80 38.21
C ASP A 433 10.27 -23.52 38.93
N ASN A 434 10.13 -22.39 39.65
CA ASN A 434 8.88 -21.95 40.27
C ASN A 434 7.98 -21.11 39.33
N GLY A 435 8.47 -20.78 38.14
CA GLY A 435 7.74 -20.02 37.13
C GLY A 435 8.15 -18.56 37.01
N TRP A 436 7.91 -17.97 35.85
CA TRP A 436 8.29 -16.58 35.56
C TRP A 436 7.62 -15.54 36.46
N ARG A 437 6.43 -15.85 37.01
CA ARG A 437 5.71 -14.96 37.94
C ARG A 437 6.25 -14.96 39.37
N ASP A 438 7.15 -15.88 39.70
CA ASP A 438 7.87 -15.89 40.98
C ASP A 438 9.06 -14.91 41.00
N VAL A 439 9.45 -14.41 39.82
CA VAL A 439 10.51 -13.41 39.69
C VAL A 439 9.97 -12.05 40.15
N SER A 440 10.60 -11.50 41.20
CA SER A 440 10.32 -10.16 41.70
C SER A 440 10.76 -9.08 40.71
N TYR A 441 12.02 -9.12 40.27
CA TYR A 441 12.52 -8.22 39.22
C TYR A 441 13.79 -8.75 38.54
N PHE A 442 13.98 -8.28 37.30
CA PHE A 442 15.27 -8.24 36.62
C PHE A 442 15.93 -6.89 36.84
N HIS A 443 17.25 -6.90 36.93
CA HIS A 443 18.06 -5.69 37.01
C HIS A 443 19.29 -5.87 36.11
N VAL A 444 19.40 -5.01 35.11
CA VAL A 444 20.43 -5.04 34.08
C VAL A 444 21.25 -3.76 34.20
N ASP A 445 22.51 -3.89 34.58
CA ASP A 445 23.49 -2.82 34.45
C ASP A 445 24.20 -3.00 33.11
N LEU A 446 24.14 -2.01 32.22
CA LEU A 446 24.76 -2.10 30.88
C LEU A 446 26.28 -1.89 30.92
N ALA A 447 26.85 -1.48 32.05
CA ALA A 447 28.28 -1.32 32.25
C ALA A 447 28.67 -1.67 33.70
N ASP A 448 29.85 -2.27 33.88
CA ASP A 448 30.32 -2.79 35.18
C ASP A 448 31.11 -1.76 36.01
N ASP A 449 31.50 -0.64 35.40
CA ASP A 449 32.34 0.40 35.98
C ASP A 449 31.58 1.70 36.33
N ARG A 450 30.26 1.73 36.10
CA ARG A 450 29.36 2.86 36.36
C ARG A 450 28.00 2.40 36.88
N ASP A 451 27.29 3.28 37.58
CA ASP A 451 26.01 3.00 38.25
C ASP A 451 24.80 3.72 37.62
N ASP A 452 25.02 4.58 36.64
CA ASP A 452 24.02 5.41 35.96
C ASP A 452 23.54 4.83 34.61
N MET A 453 23.75 3.54 34.34
CA MET A 453 23.26 2.81 33.16
C MET A 453 22.56 1.51 33.54
N ASN A 454 21.52 1.63 34.38
CA ASN A 454 20.78 0.50 34.90
C ASN A 454 19.34 0.48 34.39
N VAL A 455 18.75 -0.70 34.26
CA VAL A 455 17.33 -0.88 33.94
C VAL A 455 16.74 -1.98 34.81
N TYR A 456 15.51 -1.76 35.28
CA TYR A 456 14.73 -2.71 36.06
C TYR A 456 13.50 -3.15 35.28
N TYR A 457 13.11 -4.41 35.44
CA TYR A 457 11.84 -4.93 34.94
C TYR A 457 11.16 -5.78 36.01
N TYR A 458 9.87 -5.55 36.24
CA TYR A 458 9.05 -6.23 37.24
C TYR A 458 7.98 -7.09 36.56
N PRO A 459 8.20 -8.42 36.41
CA PRO A 459 7.31 -9.30 35.65
C PRO A 459 5.85 -9.30 36.13
N ARG A 460 5.61 -9.21 37.45
CA ARG A 460 4.27 -9.25 38.05
C ARG A 460 3.39 -8.06 37.65
N ASN A 461 4.00 -6.90 37.45
CA ASN A 461 3.31 -5.67 37.10
C ASN A 461 3.42 -5.35 35.60
N GLY A 462 4.28 -6.07 34.87
CA GLY A 462 4.60 -5.77 33.47
C GLY A 462 5.30 -4.43 33.28
N THR A 463 5.95 -3.89 34.31
CA THR A 463 6.52 -2.53 34.29
C THR A 463 8.03 -2.56 34.26
N ALA A 464 8.61 -1.75 33.39
CA ALA A 464 10.03 -1.44 33.41
C ALA A 464 10.28 -0.04 33.99
N TRP A 465 11.45 0.16 34.56
CA TRP A 465 11.85 1.46 35.11
C TRP A 465 13.36 1.62 35.13
N THR A 466 13.84 2.86 35.00
CA THR A 466 15.25 3.22 35.10
C THR A 466 15.38 4.59 35.79
N ASP A 467 16.44 4.79 36.58
CA ASP A 467 16.91 6.11 37.03
C ASP A 467 18.12 6.62 36.22
N SER A 468 18.50 5.90 35.16
CA SER A 468 19.55 6.33 34.24
C SER A 468 19.14 7.62 33.53
N PRO A 469 20.00 8.66 33.53
CA PRO A 469 19.76 9.86 32.73
C PRO A 469 20.11 9.66 31.24
N TRP A 470 20.50 8.44 30.83
CA TRP A 470 21.03 8.15 29.50
C TRP A 470 20.24 7.06 28.75
N ILE A 471 19.32 6.38 29.44
CA ILE A 471 18.54 5.27 28.88
C ILE A 471 17.07 5.67 28.92
N THR A 472 16.44 5.66 27.76
CA THR A 472 14.99 5.75 27.63
C THR A 472 14.44 4.35 27.39
N ILE A 473 13.49 3.92 28.21
CA ILE A 473 12.74 2.68 27.98
C ILE A 473 11.62 2.98 26.99
N LEU A 474 11.46 2.15 25.97
CA LEU A 474 10.46 2.34 24.93
C LEU A 474 9.19 1.57 25.28
N GLU A 475 8.16 2.30 25.73
CA GLU A 475 6.84 1.74 25.99
C GLU A 475 6.15 1.24 24.70
N GLU A 476 5.07 0.47 24.87
CA GLU A 476 4.27 -0.06 23.76
C GLU A 476 3.74 1.08 22.86
N SER A 477 4.08 1.03 21.57
CA SER A 477 3.75 2.05 20.56
C SER A 477 3.87 1.46 19.15
N ASP A 478 3.57 2.25 18.12
CA ASP A 478 3.71 1.81 16.71
C ASP A 478 5.16 1.43 16.31
N ILE A 479 6.15 1.81 17.12
CA ILE A 479 7.59 1.57 16.87
C ILE A 479 8.24 0.58 17.88
N SER A 480 7.53 0.17 18.92
CA SER A 480 8.07 -0.70 19.98
C SER A 480 6.95 -1.56 20.57
N ASP A 481 7.21 -2.85 20.75
CA ASP A 481 6.28 -3.77 21.42
C ASP A 481 6.24 -3.60 22.96
N GLY A 482 7.05 -2.69 23.50
CA GLY A 482 7.16 -2.44 24.93
C GLY A 482 7.90 -3.53 25.71
N PRO A 483 8.24 -3.28 26.99
CA PRO A 483 8.86 -4.28 27.86
C PRO A 483 7.94 -5.46 28.14
N ARG A 484 8.40 -6.69 27.83
CA ARG A 484 7.55 -7.88 27.92
C ARG A 484 8.31 -9.16 28.28
N MET A 485 7.59 -10.08 28.90
CA MET A 485 8.04 -11.46 29.12
C MET A 485 7.46 -12.36 28.03
N LEU A 486 8.32 -13.17 27.45
CA LEU A 486 8.01 -14.07 26.35
C LEU A 486 8.44 -15.50 26.69
N ARG A 487 7.80 -16.46 26.03
CA ARG A 487 8.31 -17.83 25.97
C ARG A 487 9.60 -17.84 25.14
N MET A 488 10.41 -18.88 25.33
CA MET A 488 11.68 -19.03 24.59
C MET A 488 11.51 -19.11 23.06
N ASP A 489 10.31 -19.42 22.57
CA ASP A 489 9.95 -19.42 21.14
C ASP A 489 9.42 -18.07 20.63
N GLY A 490 9.38 -17.04 21.49
CA GLY A 490 8.81 -15.72 21.21
C GLY A 490 7.30 -15.62 21.43
N GLY A 491 6.62 -16.70 21.84
CA GLY A 491 5.19 -16.69 22.14
C GLY A 491 4.81 -16.02 23.47
N ALA A 492 3.53 -15.76 23.68
CA ALA A 492 3.01 -15.20 24.93
C ALA A 492 3.10 -16.21 26.09
N LEU A 493 3.44 -15.72 27.29
CA LEU A 493 3.41 -16.50 28.54
C LEU A 493 2.00 -16.46 29.14
N ILE A 494 1.25 -17.56 28.97
CA ILE A 494 -0.09 -17.73 29.54
C ILE A 494 -0.03 -18.45 30.89
N ASP A 495 0.76 -19.53 30.97
CA ASP A 495 0.97 -20.28 32.22
C ASP A 495 1.90 -19.48 33.15
N PRO A 496 1.44 -19.08 34.37
CA PRO A 496 2.29 -18.37 35.33
C PRO A 496 3.46 -19.21 35.85
N PHE A 497 3.40 -20.53 35.70
CA PHE A 497 4.40 -21.49 36.16
C PHE A 497 5.38 -21.94 35.05
N GLU A 498 5.32 -21.34 33.86
CA GLU A 498 6.29 -21.65 32.80
C GLU A 498 7.71 -21.33 33.27
N ALA A 499 8.57 -22.35 33.30
CA ALA A 499 9.87 -22.28 33.93
C ALA A 499 10.95 -21.64 33.05
N ASP A 500 10.80 -21.70 31.72
CA ASP A 500 11.76 -21.17 30.76
C ASP A 500 11.14 -19.96 30.04
N PHE A 501 11.80 -18.81 30.12
CA PHE A 501 11.25 -17.54 29.65
C PHE A 501 12.34 -16.57 29.23
N MET A 502 11.94 -15.54 28.49
CA MET A 502 12.82 -14.50 27.99
C MET A 502 12.21 -13.13 28.27
N LEU A 503 12.99 -12.22 28.81
CA LEU A 503 12.64 -10.80 28.88
C LEU A 503 13.11 -10.12 27.59
N ASP A 504 12.19 -9.40 26.95
CA ASP A 504 12.44 -8.49 25.83
C ASP A 504 12.20 -7.07 26.35
N LEU A 505 13.27 -6.28 26.43
CA LEU A 505 13.26 -4.96 27.04
C LEU A 505 13.80 -3.93 26.02
N PRO A 506 12.92 -3.27 25.27
CA PRO A 506 13.30 -2.28 24.26
C PRO A 506 13.72 -0.96 24.92
N ILE A 507 14.89 -0.45 24.51
CA ILE A 507 15.50 0.76 25.02
C ILE A 507 16.06 1.62 23.88
N ARG A 508 16.34 2.88 24.21
CA ARG A 508 17.12 3.82 23.41
C ARG A 508 18.19 4.43 24.30
N ILE A 509 19.41 4.56 23.77
CA ILE A 509 20.50 5.28 24.44
C ILE A 509 20.50 6.72 23.95
N ASP A 510 20.57 7.68 24.87
CA ASP A 510 20.60 9.10 24.55
C ASP A 510 21.97 9.56 24.03
N TRP A 511 22.02 10.77 23.45
CA TRP A 511 23.26 11.39 22.97
C TRP A 511 24.08 11.99 24.12
N GLY A 512 25.41 12.03 23.95
CA GLY A 512 26.30 12.72 24.88
C GLY A 512 26.56 11.99 26.19
N VAL A 513 26.45 10.66 26.22
CA VAL A 513 26.69 9.86 27.44
C VAL A 513 28.11 10.08 27.97
N LEU A 514 28.22 10.86 29.05
CA LEU A 514 29.51 11.22 29.64
C LEU A 514 30.24 9.96 30.16
N GLY A 515 31.50 9.79 29.77
CA GLY A 515 32.33 8.65 30.17
C GLY A 515 32.13 7.38 29.34
N ALA A 516 31.06 7.27 28.56
CA ALA A 516 30.94 6.24 27.53
C ALA A 516 31.86 6.64 26.37
N THR A 517 32.97 5.92 26.24
CA THR A 517 33.89 6.11 25.12
C THR A 517 33.71 4.97 24.12
N THR A 518 34.47 4.95 23.02
CA THR A 518 34.64 3.78 22.14
C THR A 518 35.28 2.56 22.85
N ALA A 519 35.35 2.57 24.19
CA ALA A 519 35.70 1.44 25.03
C ALA A 519 34.56 0.42 25.09
N LEU A 520 34.92 -0.83 25.35
CA LEU A 520 33.97 -1.94 25.46
C LEU A 520 33.28 -1.87 26.83
N ASN A 521 31.96 -1.82 26.84
CA ASN A 521 31.13 -1.86 28.04
C ASN A 521 30.76 -3.31 28.36
N ASN A 522 30.88 -3.70 29.63
CA ASN A 522 30.59 -5.07 30.10
C ASN A 522 29.33 -5.07 30.97
N PRO A 523 28.21 -5.64 30.51
CA PRO A 523 26.97 -5.69 31.29
C PRO A 523 27.05 -6.63 32.50
N VAL A 524 26.28 -6.31 33.54
CA VAL A 524 26.09 -7.15 34.73
C VAL A 524 24.60 -7.35 34.97
N LEU A 525 24.17 -8.61 35.04
CA LEU A 525 22.76 -8.96 35.19
C LEU A 525 22.44 -9.58 36.54
N TYR A 526 21.29 -9.19 37.07
CA TYR A 526 20.72 -9.70 38.30
C TYR A 526 19.26 -10.10 38.10
N MET A 527 18.85 -11.12 38.85
CA MET A 527 17.47 -11.56 38.94
C MET A 527 17.14 -11.80 40.41
N GLN A 528 16.07 -11.18 40.90
CA GLN A 528 15.57 -11.36 42.25
C GLN A 528 14.29 -12.16 42.20
N ASP A 529 14.29 -13.29 42.89
CA ASP A 529 13.10 -14.10 43.20
C ASP A 529 12.44 -13.51 44.47
N LEU A 530 11.13 -13.67 44.62
CA LEU A 530 10.38 -13.26 45.81
C LEU A 530 10.94 -13.86 47.11
N ASP A 531 11.41 -15.11 47.07
CA ASP A 531 11.79 -15.88 48.26
C ASP A 531 13.31 -16.14 48.37
N ASN A 532 14.02 -16.22 47.25
CA ASN A 532 15.47 -16.45 47.26
C ASN A 532 16.31 -15.16 47.22
N PRO A 533 17.56 -15.20 47.72
CA PRO A 533 18.48 -14.08 47.57
C PRO A 533 18.73 -13.71 46.11
N ARG A 534 19.00 -12.42 45.84
CA ARG A 534 19.36 -11.90 44.52
C ARG A 534 20.40 -12.79 43.83
N TYR A 535 20.02 -13.34 42.67
CA TYR A 535 20.95 -14.04 41.79
C TYR A 535 21.72 -13.02 40.96
N ARG A 536 23.05 -13.17 40.90
CA ARG A 536 23.92 -12.46 39.96
C ARG A 536 24.41 -13.44 38.92
N MET A 537 24.25 -13.10 37.65
CA MET A 537 24.80 -13.91 36.57
C MET A 537 26.32 -13.96 36.66
N LEU A 538 26.88 -15.17 36.70
CA LEU A 538 28.32 -15.41 36.65
C LEU A 538 28.71 -16.00 35.29
N PRO A 539 29.84 -15.58 34.70
CA PRO A 539 30.35 -16.18 33.47
C PRO A 539 30.60 -17.69 33.65
N ALA A 540 29.97 -18.52 32.82
CA ALA A 540 30.13 -19.98 32.85
C ALA A 540 30.03 -20.56 31.44
N PRO A 541 30.62 -21.74 31.16
CA PRO A 541 30.49 -22.40 29.86
C PRO A 541 29.01 -22.65 29.50
N GLY A 542 28.58 -22.20 28.32
CA GLY A 542 27.19 -22.29 27.87
C GLY A 542 26.29 -21.12 28.29
N ARG A 543 26.84 -20.10 28.94
CA ARG A 543 26.17 -18.82 29.24
C ARG A 543 26.85 -17.69 28.50
N HIS A 544 26.06 -16.78 27.96
CA HIS A 544 26.56 -15.66 27.16
C HIS A 544 26.13 -14.31 27.74
N ILE A 545 27.05 -13.33 27.76
CA ILE A 545 26.78 -11.93 28.05
C ILE A 545 27.34 -11.14 26.88
N GLN A 546 26.47 -10.42 26.17
CA GLN A 546 26.83 -9.59 25.03
C GLN A 546 27.47 -8.28 25.51
N ASP A 547 28.74 -8.06 25.16
CA ASP A 547 29.42 -6.78 25.36
C ASP A 547 29.05 -5.80 24.22
N TRP A 548 29.17 -4.50 24.46
CA TRP A 548 28.77 -3.48 23.48
C TRP A 548 29.63 -2.20 23.52
N TYR A 549 29.65 -1.47 22.41
CA TYR A 549 30.30 -0.16 22.25
C TYR A 549 29.28 0.96 22.14
N TYR A 550 29.67 2.20 22.45
CA TYR A 550 28.82 3.38 22.28
C TYR A 550 29.38 4.33 21.21
N SER A 551 28.50 4.92 20.40
CA SER A 551 28.85 5.95 19.40
C SER A 551 27.76 7.00 19.25
N ASP A 552 28.17 8.28 19.22
CA ASP A 552 27.29 9.45 19.17
C ASP A 552 27.89 10.62 18.37
N GLY A 553 28.83 10.35 17.47
CA GLY A 553 29.31 11.32 16.49
C GLY A 553 28.61 11.12 15.15
N ILE A 554 28.07 12.19 14.55
CA ILE A 554 27.50 12.14 13.18
C ILE A 554 28.21 13.10 12.25
N GLN A 555 27.96 12.88 10.96
CA GLN A 555 28.40 13.72 9.87
C GLN A 555 27.39 13.63 8.73
N LEU A 556 27.22 14.72 7.99
CA LEU A 556 26.64 14.68 6.65
C LEU A 556 27.49 13.74 5.79
N ASP A 557 26.82 12.80 5.13
CA ASP A 557 27.44 12.04 4.05
C ASP A 557 27.68 12.98 2.87
N PHE A 558 28.90 13.48 2.80
CA PHE A 558 29.36 14.40 1.77
C PHE A 558 30.36 13.67 0.87
N ARG A 559 29.93 13.36 -0.35
CA ARG A 559 30.73 12.65 -1.35
C ARG A 559 30.64 13.37 -2.68
N THR A 560 31.76 13.98 -3.07
CA THR A 560 31.92 14.70 -4.32
C THR A 560 33.28 14.39 -4.95
N ASP A 561 33.34 14.45 -6.28
CA ASP A 561 34.55 14.40 -7.08
C ASP A 561 34.57 15.65 -7.97
N GLU A 562 35.14 16.73 -7.43
CA GLU A 562 35.22 18.02 -8.13
C GLU A 562 36.05 17.95 -9.42
N ALA A 563 37.00 17.00 -9.53
CA ALA A 563 37.85 16.89 -10.71
C ALA A 563 37.09 16.32 -11.91
N ASN A 564 36.11 15.45 -11.65
CA ASN A 564 35.22 14.87 -12.66
C ASN A 564 33.81 15.48 -12.65
N ASP A 565 33.58 16.52 -11.84
CA ASP A 565 32.32 17.25 -11.72
C ASP A 565 31.12 16.38 -11.25
N LEU A 566 31.40 15.33 -10.50
CA LEU A 566 30.40 14.40 -9.98
C LEU A 566 30.07 14.69 -8.52
N MET A 567 28.80 14.76 -8.16
CA MET A 567 28.33 14.85 -6.77
C MET A 567 27.40 13.68 -6.49
N VAL A 568 27.72 12.90 -5.46
CA VAL A 568 26.94 11.70 -5.08
C VAL A 568 25.96 12.04 -3.96
N THR A 569 26.37 12.86 -2.99
CA THR A 569 25.51 13.33 -1.89
C THR A 569 26.11 14.59 -1.25
N PRO A 570 25.30 15.59 -0.88
CA PRO A 570 23.85 15.69 -1.14
C PRO A 570 23.54 15.78 -2.65
N VAL A 571 22.27 15.65 -3.04
CA VAL A 571 21.78 15.76 -4.42
C VAL A 571 20.77 16.89 -4.51
N PHE A 572 20.76 17.60 -5.65
CA PHE A 572 19.83 18.70 -5.92
C PHE A 572 19.20 18.48 -7.30
N GLU A 573 17.88 18.39 -7.34
CA GLU A 573 17.12 18.14 -8.56
C GLU A 573 15.99 19.14 -8.69
N ASP A 574 15.81 19.69 -9.89
CA ASP A 574 14.65 20.50 -10.21
C ASP A 574 13.48 19.60 -10.61
N LEU A 575 12.40 19.66 -9.84
CA LEU A 575 11.22 18.82 -10.05
C LEU A 575 10.17 19.51 -10.93
N SER A 576 10.34 20.78 -11.30
CA SER A 576 9.32 21.59 -11.98
C SER A 576 9.69 21.84 -13.45
N GLU A 577 8.69 21.84 -14.34
CA GLU A 577 8.94 22.25 -15.74
C GLU A 577 8.81 23.78 -15.88
N PRO A 578 9.73 24.45 -16.59
CA PRO A 578 10.88 23.90 -17.30
C PRO A 578 12.03 23.43 -16.38
N GLN A 579 12.52 22.20 -16.56
CA GLN A 579 13.52 21.60 -15.68
C GLN A 579 14.95 22.03 -16.04
N THR A 580 15.73 22.42 -15.03
CA THR A 580 17.18 22.59 -15.14
C THR A 580 17.92 21.25 -15.07
N GLU A 581 18.79 20.96 -16.06
CA GLU A 581 19.54 19.71 -16.10
C GLU A 581 20.52 19.50 -14.92
N ASP A 582 21.20 20.56 -14.48
CA ASP A 582 22.11 20.53 -13.32
C ASP A 582 21.99 21.80 -12.50
N VAL A 583 21.23 21.74 -11.39
CA VAL A 583 20.98 22.86 -10.47
C VAL A 583 22.28 23.45 -9.91
N ARG A 584 23.36 22.68 -9.83
CA ARG A 584 24.66 23.16 -9.31
C ARG A 584 25.32 24.19 -10.23
N LYS A 585 24.99 24.15 -11.52
CA LYS A 585 25.61 24.96 -12.57
C LYS A 585 24.63 25.93 -13.24
N GLY A 586 23.42 25.45 -13.52
CA GLY A 586 22.35 26.19 -14.19
C GLY A 586 21.62 27.18 -13.29
N PHE A 587 20.67 27.88 -13.90
CA PHE A 587 19.64 28.65 -13.21
C PHE A 587 18.35 27.83 -13.22
N VAL A 588 17.50 27.98 -12.21
CA VAL A 588 16.16 27.39 -12.14
C VAL A 588 15.10 28.46 -12.41
N TYR A 589 13.92 28.08 -12.85
CA TYR A 589 12.85 29.02 -13.13
C TYR A 589 12.20 29.54 -11.82
N PRO A 590 11.68 30.79 -11.78
CA PRO A 590 11.15 31.34 -10.55
C PRO A 590 9.91 30.60 -10.08
N GLY A 591 9.93 30.11 -8.84
CA GLY A 591 8.84 29.35 -8.22
C GLY A 591 8.96 27.83 -8.37
N ASP A 592 9.99 27.33 -9.05
CA ASP A 592 10.25 25.89 -9.16
C ASP A 592 10.50 25.24 -7.80
N THR A 593 10.23 23.94 -7.74
CA THR A 593 10.49 23.09 -6.57
C THR A 593 11.77 22.30 -6.76
N ILE A 594 12.77 22.60 -5.92
CA ILE A 594 14.09 21.97 -5.94
C ILE A 594 14.12 20.96 -4.80
N SER A 595 14.28 19.68 -5.13
CA SER A 595 14.54 18.64 -4.15
C SER A 595 15.98 18.75 -3.65
N PHE A 596 16.16 18.84 -2.34
CA PHE A 596 17.45 18.80 -1.66
C PHE A 596 17.51 17.52 -0.82
N GLN A 597 18.24 16.52 -1.34
CA GLN A 597 18.35 15.20 -0.75
C GLN A 597 19.72 14.98 -0.13
N GLY A 598 19.76 14.29 1.01
CA GLY A 598 21.01 13.90 1.65
C GLY A 598 20.79 13.00 2.85
N GLN A 599 21.87 12.64 3.51
CA GLN A 599 21.81 11.81 4.72
C GLN A 599 22.87 12.20 5.74
N TYR A 600 22.52 12.06 7.02
CA TYR A 600 23.44 12.07 8.15
C TYR A 600 23.65 10.65 8.63
N ALA A 601 24.91 10.29 8.88
CA ALA A 601 25.29 8.96 9.38
C ALA A 601 26.33 9.07 10.48
N TYR A 602 26.48 8.02 11.30
CA TYR A 602 27.48 7.99 12.36
C TYR A 602 28.89 7.89 11.80
N LEU A 603 29.80 8.69 12.36
CA LEU A 603 31.19 8.84 11.92
C LEU A 603 31.96 7.51 11.90
N ASP A 604 31.71 6.65 12.89
CA ASP A 604 32.36 5.34 13.03
C ASP A 604 32.09 4.41 11.84
N GLY A 605 30.91 4.54 11.23
CA GLY A 605 30.53 3.80 10.04
C GLY A 605 31.06 4.44 8.75
N ILE A 606 30.92 5.76 8.60
CA ILE A 606 31.28 6.51 7.38
C ILE A 606 32.73 6.24 6.97
N ASN A 607 33.66 6.21 7.93
CA ASN A 607 35.09 5.96 7.66
C ASN A 607 35.38 4.56 7.05
N ASN A 608 34.43 3.64 7.16
CA ASN A 608 34.53 2.28 6.64
C ASN A 608 33.55 2.01 5.47
N ASN A 609 32.95 3.07 4.90
CA ASN A 609 31.87 2.99 3.90
C ASN A 609 30.62 2.20 4.38
N VAL A 610 30.31 2.26 5.67
CA VAL A 610 29.09 1.68 6.27
C VAL A 610 28.23 2.83 6.81
N PHE A 611 27.07 3.06 6.22
CA PHE A 611 26.22 4.20 6.60
C PHE A 611 25.16 3.76 7.62
N ILE A 612 25.50 3.84 8.91
CA ILE A 612 24.52 3.69 9.99
C ILE A 612 23.88 5.06 10.20
N THR A 613 22.56 5.13 10.13
CA THR A 613 21.81 6.38 10.27
C THR A 613 21.07 6.45 11.61
N PRO A 614 20.86 7.67 12.16
CA PRO A 614 20.03 7.87 13.34
C PRO A 614 18.55 7.60 13.04
N GLU A 615 17.90 6.80 13.88
CA GLU A 615 16.47 6.46 13.74
C GLU A 615 15.57 7.55 14.30
N ILE A 616 16.03 8.25 15.35
CA ILE A 616 15.30 9.35 15.95
C ILE A 616 15.14 10.53 14.98
N PRO A 617 13.99 11.22 14.99
CA PRO A 617 13.81 12.42 14.18
C PRO A 617 14.88 13.50 14.48
N LEU A 618 15.42 14.08 13.42
CA LEU A 618 16.34 15.22 13.45
C LEU A 618 15.71 16.40 12.71
N THR A 619 16.13 17.62 13.05
CA THR A 619 15.64 18.83 12.39
C THR A 619 16.79 19.59 11.73
N LEU A 620 16.60 19.94 10.45
CA LEU A 620 17.51 20.75 9.67
C LEU A 620 17.00 22.19 9.59
N GLU A 621 17.83 23.15 9.99
CA GLU A 621 17.61 24.57 9.69
C GLU A 621 18.23 24.89 8.34
N ILE A 622 17.45 25.45 7.43
CA ILE A 622 17.93 25.98 6.14
C ILE A 622 17.70 27.49 6.12
N THR A 623 18.79 28.23 5.97
CA THR A 623 18.81 29.70 5.90
C THR A 623 19.20 30.15 4.50
N ARG A 624 18.27 30.82 3.80
CA ARG A 624 18.54 31.62 2.60
C ARG A 624 19.02 33.00 3.00
N SER A 625 20.20 33.40 2.57
CA SER A 625 20.75 34.74 2.84
C SER A 625 19.98 35.83 2.09
N THR A 626 20.11 37.07 2.55
CA THR A 626 19.55 38.23 1.82
C THR A 626 20.30 38.41 0.51
N ALA A 627 19.57 38.42 -0.61
CA ALA A 627 20.14 38.59 -1.94
C ALA A 627 20.24 40.08 -2.29
N LEU A 628 21.39 40.51 -2.81
CA LEU A 628 21.69 41.90 -3.17
C LEU A 628 21.43 42.15 -4.67
N ALA A 629 21.22 43.42 -5.03
CA ALA A 629 21.05 43.81 -6.43
C ALA A 629 22.40 43.87 -7.18
N ASP A 630 22.44 43.40 -8.43
CA ASP A 630 23.56 43.58 -9.36
C ASP A 630 23.03 43.90 -10.76
N GLY A 631 23.12 45.18 -11.15
CA GLY A 631 22.59 45.66 -12.43
C GLY A 631 23.33 45.14 -13.66
N ALA A 632 24.56 44.64 -13.53
CA ALA A 632 25.30 44.05 -14.64
C ALA A 632 24.82 42.62 -14.96
N LYS A 633 24.36 41.90 -13.93
CA LYS A 633 23.87 40.51 -14.02
C LYS A 633 22.34 40.39 -14.04
N GLY A 634 21.61 41.50 -13.99
CA GLY A 634 20.15 41.48 -13.93
C GLY A 634 19.55 41.16 -12.55
N TYR A 635 20.38 41.04 -11.50
CA TYR A 635 19.95 40.54 -10.20
C TYR A 635 19.07 41.53 -9.43
N VAL A 636 17.95 41.04 -8.91
CA VAL A 636 16.94 41.79 -8.17
C VAL A 636 17.04 41.47 -6.67
N PRO A 637 17.06 42.46 -5.76
CA PRO A 637 17.22 42.21 -4.34
C PRO A 637 15.98 41.51 -3.74
N PHE A 638 16.19 40.56 -2.84
CA PHE A 638 15.12 39.79 -2.19
C PHE A 638 15.52 39.40 -0.75
N PRO A 639 14.59 39.45 0.23
CA PRO A 639 14.92 39.16 1.62
C PRO A 639 15.29 37.69 1.86
N GLY A 640 16.19 37.48 2.82
CA GLY A 640 16.52 36.15 3.33
C GLY A 640 15.36 35.52 4.10
N GLU A 641 15.47 34.21 4.35
CA GLU A 641 14.43 33.39 4.97
C GLU A 641 15.07 32.21 5.72
N VAL A 642 14.46 31.80 6.83
CA VAL A 642 14.88 30.63 7.62
C VAL A 642 13.71 29.66 7.66
N THR A 643 13.98 28.39 7.36
CA THR A 643 13.00 27.30 7.36
C THR A 643 13.54 26.12 8.16
N TYR A 644 12.65 25.31 8.73
CA TYR A 644 12.99 24.16 9.56
C TYR A 644 12.32 22.91 9.00
N HIS A 645 13.07 21.82 8.87
CA HIS A 645 12.61 20.58 8.23
C HIS A 645 12.99 19.40 9.09
N THR A 646 11.99 18.69 9.61
CA THR A 646 12.19 17.46 10.40
C THR A 646 12.22 16.25 9.48
N PHE A 647 13.19 15.36 9.71
CA PHE A 647 13.37 14.13 8.96
C PHE A 647 13.72 12.97 9.90
N SER A 648 13.44 11.73 9.50
CA SER A 648 13.65 10.53 10.33
C SER A 648 14.50 9.50 9.58
N GLY A 649 15.11 8.56 10.30
CA GLY A 649 16.00 7.56 9.70
C GLY A 649 17.30 8.14 9.13
N GLY A 650 17.65 9.38 9.49
CA GLY A 650 18.86 10.09 9.09
C GLY A 650 18.92 10.52 7.63
N VAL A 651 17.89 10.28 6.83
CA VAL A 651 17.82 10.67 5.41
C VAL A 651 16.79 11.80 5.27
N PHE A 652 17.11 12.83 4.51
CA PHE A 652 16.21 13.95 4.24
C PHE A 652 16.00 14.13 2.73
N ASP A 653 14.78 14.53 2.37
CA ASP A 653 14.39 15.03 1.05
C ASP A 653 13.54 16.27 1.26
N ILE A 654 14.14 17.44 1.02
CA ILE A 654 13.56 18.74 1.37
C ILE A 654 13.24 19.49 0.09
N ASN A 655 11.96 19.82 -0.09
CA ASN A 655 11.50 20.62 -1.22
C ASN A 655 11.69 22.11 -0.93
N LEU A 656 12.60 22.74 -1.67
CA LEU A 656 12.88 24.17 -1.61
C LEU A 656 12.20 24.88 -2.78
N THR A 657 11.42 25.93 -2.50
CA THR A 657 10.84 26.76 -3.56
C THR A 657 11.83 27.83 -4.02
N ALA A 658 12.13 27.87 -5.31
CA ALA A 658 12.92 28.92 -5.93
C ALA A 658 12.28 30.29 -5.69
N ALA A 659 13.11 31.29 -5.38
CA ALA A 659 12.64 32.64 -5.15
C ALA A 659 12.03 33.25 -6.43
N PRO A 660 11.12 34.25 -6.33
CA PRO A 660 10.34 34.72 -7.47
C PRO A 660 11.06 35.74 -8.38
N VAL A 661 12.34 36.06 -8.11
CA VAL A 661 13.08 37.07 -8.86
C VAL A 661 14.50 36.58 -9.19
N ALA A 662 15.04 37.05 -10.31
CA ALA A 662 16.35 36.62 -10.77
C ALA A 662 17.47 37.05 -9.80
N ASN A 663 18.25 36.08 -9.29
CA ASN A 663 19.42 36.31 -8.44
C ASN A 663 20.21 35.01 -8.21
N ASP A 664 21.38 35.13 -7.57
CA ASP A 664 22.16 34.03 -7.02
C ASP A 664 21.91 33.93 -5.50
N TYR A 665 21.07 32.96 -5.09
CA TYR A 665 20.64 32.81 -3.71
C TYR A 665 21.55 31.85 -2.96
N GLN A 666 22.29 32.36 -1.98
CA GLN A 666 23.11 31.54 -1.10
C GLN A 666 22.26 30.95 0.04
N TYR A 667 22.27 29.63 0.15
CA TYR A 667 21.68 28.85 1.22
C TYR A 667 22.80 28.29 2.12
N SER A 668 22.49 28.21 3.41
CA SER A 668 23.30 27.52 4.41
C SER A 668 22.37 26.63 5.22
N PHE A 669 22.87 25.48 5.66
CA PHE A 669 22.09 24.57 6.48
C PHE A 669 22.91 24.03 7.64
N ARG A 670 22.22 23.73 8.74
CA ARG A 670 22.81 23.15 9.95
C ARG A 670 21.79 22.29 10.68
N LEU A 671 22.26 21.29 11.41
CA LEU A 671 21.41 20.56 12.35
C LEU A 671 21.05 21.44 13.54
N CYS A 672 19.77 21.39 13.90
CA CYS A 672 19.26 22.04 15.09
C CYS A 672 19.63 21.27 16.36
N PRO A 673 19.77 21.97 17.50
CA PRO A 673 19.89 21.36 18.82
C PRO A 673 18.76 20.36 19.06
N PHE A 674 19.11 19.13 19.41
CA PHE A 674 18.16 18.14 19.88
C PHE A 674 17.81 18.47 21.33
N ASP A 675 16.72 19.21 21.55
CA ASP A 675 16.16 19.46 22.88
C ASP A 675 14.96 18.52 23.10
N ASP A 676 15.20 17.41 23.78
CA ASP A 676 14.21 16.56 24.48
C ASP A 676 13.40 15.53 23.62
N PRO A 677 13.56 14.21 23.84
CA PRO A 677 12.76 13.15 23.20
C PRO A 677 11.30 13.07 23.69
N THR A 678 10.90 13.85 24.71
CA THR A 678 9.54 13.82 25.30
C THR A 678 8.62 14.93 24.79
N THR A 679 9.15 15.91 24.06
CA THR A 679 8.35 16.94 23.38
C THR A 679 7.98 16.48 21.98
N ALA A 680 6.68 16.45 21.69
CA ALA A 680 6.17 16.20 20.34
C ALA A 680 6.88 17.11 19.34
N LEU A 681 7.57 16.49 18.38
CA LEU A 681 8.48 17.12 17.42
C LEU A 681 7.78 17.99 16.36
N ASP A 682 6.48 18.21 16.49
CA ASP A 682 5.66 18.95 15.53
C ASP A 682 5.74 20.48 15.72
N ASP A 683 6.40 20.97 16.79
CA ASP A 683 6.34 22.38 17.22
C ASP A 683 7.71 23.08 17.37
N ALA A 684 8.81 22.49 16.89
CA ALA A 684 10.13 23.14 16.88
C ALA A 684 10.13 24.34 15.91
N THR A 685 9.64 25.49 16.39
CA THR A 685 9.38 26.72 15.63
C THR A 685 10.61 27.62 15.49
N SER A 686 11.71 27.31 16.20
CA SER A 686 13.00 27.99 16.02
C SER A 686 14.16 27.24 16.65
N CYS A 687 15.33 27.28 16.01
CA CYS A 687 16.60 26.84 16.62
C CYS A 687 17.27 28.08 17.24
N GLY A 688 17.53 28.05 18.55
CA GLY A 688 18.05 29.20 19.28
C GLY A 688 19.30 29.81 18.63
N ALA A 689 19.50 31.13 18.74
CA ALA A 689 20.57 31.85 18.03
C ALA A 689 22.01 31.42 18.41
N GLU A 690 22.19 30.67 19.51
CA GLU A 690 23.50 30.31 20.08
C GLU A 690 23.73 28.80 20.24
N GLN A 691 22.78 27.94 19.88
CA GLN A 691 22.92 26.48 19.99
C GLN A 691 22.92 25.84 18.60
N THR A 692 23.88 24.95 18.34
CA THR A 692 24.05 24.22 17.08
C THR A 692 24.46 22.80 17.34
N GLY A 693 23.96 21.85 16.55
CA GLY A 693 24.41 20.47 16.58
C GLY A 693 23.66 19.59 17.58
N LEU A 694 24.36 18.65 18.19
CA LEU A 694 23.80 17.65 19.10
C LEU A 694 23.92 18.07 20.57
N PRO A 695 23.29 17.37 21.53
CA PRO A 695 23.41 17.65 22.95
C PRO A 695 24.87 17.65 23.44
N ASP A 696 25.14 18.36 24.55
CA ASP A 696 26.47 18.44 25.15
C ASP A 696 27.09 17.04 25.37
N GLY A 697 28.24 16.78 24.71
CA GLY A 697 28.94 15.50 24.74
C GLY A 697 28.97 14.78 23.39
N ALA A 698 27.98 15.03 22.54
CA ALA A 698 27.92 14.54 21.17
C ALA A 698 28.44 15.57 20.15
N VAL A 699 28.86 15.12 18.97
CA VAL A 699 29.50 15.99 17.97
C VAL A 699 28.90 15.76 16.58
N ASP A 700 28.35 16.82 15.99
CA ASP A 700 28.19 16.93 14.54
C ASP A 700 29.52 17.42 13.94
N SER A 701 30.17 16.54 13.20
CA SER A 701 31.46 16.80 12.55
C SER A 701 31.34 17.47 11.19
N THR A 702 30.12 17.66 10.68
CA THR A 702 29.84 18.30 9.37
C THR A 702 30.49 19.68 9.26
N PRO A 703 30.36 20.60 10.24
CA PRO A 703 30.98 21.92 10.13
C PRO A 703 32.51 21.85 10.04
N ALA A 704 33.14 20.85 10.69
CA ALA A 704 34.58 20.67 10.68
C ALA A 704 35.08 20.11 9.34
N VAL A 705 34.35 19.19 8.72
CA VAL A 705 34.68 18.64 7.40
C VAL A 705 34.44 19.67 6.29
N CYS A 706 33.39 20.48 6.40
CA CYS A 706 33.11 21.55 5.45
C CYS A 706 33.89 22.84 5.72
N ALA A 707 34.61 22.95 6.85
CA ALA A 707 35.39 24.13 7.19
C ALA A 707 36.49 24.41 6.15
N GLY A 708 36.34 25.51 5.41
CA GLY A 708 37.29 25.92 4.37
C GLY A 708 37.09 25.19 3.03
N SER A 709 36.09 24.32 2.91
CA SER A 709 35.63 23.80 1.63
C SER A 709 34.76 24.85 0.92
N SER A 710 34.93 24.98 -0.39
CA SER A 710 34.02 25.73 -1.26
C SER A 710 33.13 24.82 -2.11
N SER A 711 33.13 23.51 -1.81
CA SER A 711 32.36 22.53 -2.55
C SER A 711 30.87 22.76 -2.38
N TYR A 712 30.13 22.70 -3.49
CA TYR A 712 28.67 22.83 -3.50
C TYR A 712 28.04 21.75 -2.61
N GLY A 713 27.12 22.13 -1.71
CA GLY A 713 26.43 21.19 -0.82
C GLY A 713 27.18 20.86 0.48
N CYS A 714 28.40 21.38 0.69
CA CYS A 714 29.12 21.22 1.96
C CYS A 714 28.75 22.36 2.93
N SER A 715 27.67 22.17 3.71
CA SER A 715 27.03 23.16 4.61
C SER A 715 26.44 24.41 3.95
N THR A 716 26.87 24.75 2.73
CA THR A 716 26.32 25.85 1.93
C THR A 716 26.14 25.41 0.48
N PHE A 717 25.16 25.98 -0.21
CA PHE A 717 24.89 25.78 -1.63
C PHE A 717 24.18 27.02 -2.20
N ASN A 718 24.19 27.18 -3.53
CA ASN A 718 23.56 28.33 -4.17
C ASN A 718 22.49 27.86 -5.16
N ILE A 719 21.27 28.39 -5.06
CA ILE A 719 20.27 28.24 -6.11
C ILE A 719 20.25 29.53 -6.91
N ARG A 720 20.61 29.45 -8.19
CA ARG A 720 20.53 30.58 -9.11
C ARG A 720 19.17 30.56 -9.76
N VAL A 721 18.47 31.69 -9.77
CA VAL A 721 17.12 31.80 -10.34
C VAL A 721 17.16 32.74 -11.53
N ASP A 722 16.56 32.32 -12.63
CA ASP A 722 16.38 33.12 -13.84
C ASP A 722 14.99 32.93 -14.42
N GLY A 723 14.32 34.05 -14.71
CA GLY A 723 12.99 34.05 -15.34
C GLY A 723 12.93 34.87 -16.63
N ASN A 724 14.07 35.29 -17.17
CA ASN A 724 14.14 36.04 -18.42
C ASN A 724 14.51 35.08 -19.56
N PRO A 725 13.60 34.78 -20.50
CA PRO A 725 13.95 33.90 -21.62
C PRO A 725 14.97 34.58 -22.56
N PRO A 726 15.79 33.78 -23.27
CA PRO A 726 16.76 34.32 -24.21
C PRO A 726 16.05 34.96 -25.40
N GLU A 727 16.57 36.08 -25.90
CA GLU A 727 15.93 36.85 -26.98
C GLU A 727 16.84 36.95 -28.20
N VAL A 728 16.36 36.60 -29.40
CA VAL A 728 17.12 36.91 -30.63
C VAL A 728 17.21 38.44 -30.81
N ASN A 729 18.44 38.95 -30.88
CA ASN A 729 18.66 40.37 -31.09
C ASN A 729 18.20 40.79 -32.50
N THR A 730 17.48 41.90 -32.58
CA THR A 730 16.93 42.42 -33.83
C THR A 730 18.04 42.65 -34.86
N ASP A 731 17.80 42.25 -36.10
CA ASP A 731 18.73 42.39 -37.24
C ASP A 731 20.10 41.71 -37.01
N SER A 732 20.17 40.68 -36.15
CA SER A 732 21.43 39.95 -35.88
C SER A 732 21.60 38.66 -36.68
N TRP A 733 20.53 38.10 -37.23
CA TRP A 733 20.59 36.89 -38.04
C TRP A 733 21.31 37.15 -39.36
N THR A 734 22.23 36.27 -39.75
CA THR A 734 22.82 36.24 -41.09
C THR A 734 23.09 34.80 -41.53
N ALA A 735 22.86 34.52 -42.82
CA ALA A 735 23.33 33.31 -43.48
C ALA A 735 24.33 33.69 -44.57
N LYS A 736 25.43 32.95 -44.71
CA LYS A 736 26.51 33.23 -45.65
C LYS A 736 26.88 31.97 -46.43
N ARG A 737 27.41 32.15 -47.64
CA ARG A 737 27.96 31.04 -48.43
C ARG A 737 29.24 30.53 -47.78
N GLY A 738 29.31 29.28 -47.36
CA GLY A 738 30.46 28.74 -46.62
C GLY A 738 31.78 28.78 -47.40
N ALA A 739 31.73 28.79 -48.74
CA ALA A 739 32.92 28.87 -49.59
C ALA A 739 33.50 30.29 -49.74
N THR A 740 32.67 31.34 -49.69
CA THR A 740 33.07 32.73 -50.02
C THR A 740 32.85 33.74 -48.88
N GLY A 741 32.00 33.42 -47.91
CA GLY A 741 31.61 34.32 -46.82
C GLY A 741 30.63 35.42 -47.22
N GLU A 742 30.09 35.39 -48.44
CA GLU A 742 29.10 36.36 -48.92
C GLU A 742 27.72 36.13 -48.29
N VAL A 743 27.04 37.20 -47.88
CA VAL A 743 25.70 37.15 -47.26
C VAL A 743 24.67 36.72 -48.28
N ILE A 744 23.84 35.75 -47.90
CA ILE A 744 22.72 35.24 -48.69
C ILE A 744 21.48 36.09 -48.36
N SER A 745 20.87 36.69 -49.38
CA SER A 745 19.72 37.57 -49.25
C SER A 745 18.62 37.13 -50.20
N GLY A 746 17.47 36.73 -49.64
CA GLY A 746 16.25 36.38 -50.39
C GLY A 746 16.25 34.99 -51.03
N ASP A 747 17.30 34.60 -51.77
CA ASP A 747 17.35 33.35 -52.54
C ASP A 747 18.44 32.40 -52.02
N MET A 748 18.08 31.12 -51.78
CA MET A 748 19.01 30.05 -51.41
C MET A 748 19.22 29.12 -52.61
N PRO A 749 20.40 29.11 -53.24
CA PRO A 749 20.62 28.31 -54.44
C PRO A 749 21.14 26.90 -54.16
N THR A 750 20.86 25.96 -55.08
CA THR A 750 21.42 24.60 -55.08
C THR A 750 22.96 24.57 -55.15
N SER A 751 23.60 25.67 -55.54
CA SER A 751 25.06 25.79 -55.52
C SER A 751 25.66 25.97 -54.12
N THR A 752 24.86 26.29 -53.10
CA THR A 752 25.35 26.72 -51.77
C THR A 752 24.73 25.99 -50.59
N TYR A 753 23.50 25.49 -50.72
CA TYR A 753 22.73 24.90 -49.62
C TYR A 753 23.40 23.74 -48.86
N HIS A 754 24.40 23.05 -49.43
CA HIS A 754 25.19 22.04 -48.72
C HIS A 754 26.25 22.60 -47.77
N CYS A 755 26.50 23.91 -47.79
CA CYS A 755 27.51 24.54 -46.95
C CYS A 755 27.13 26.00 -46.68
N VAL A 756 26.25 26.20 -45.68
CA VAL A 756 25.79 27.53 -45.24
C VAL A 756 26.36 27.86 -43.87
N ASP A 757 27.02 29.01 -43.76
CA ASP A 757 27.44 29.53 -42.45
C ASP A 757 26.30 30.36 -41.87
N VAL A 758 25.93 30.11 -40.61
CA VAL A 758 24.86 30.83 -39.91
C VAL A 758 25.43 31.55 -38.69
N GLU A 759 24.99 32.78 -38.46
CA GLU A 759 25.36 33.59 -37.30
C GLU A 759 24.13 34.34 -36.76
N VAL A 760 23.99 34.38 -35.43
CA VAL A 760 22.94 35.13 -34.72
C VAL A 760 23.45 35.64 -33.38
N VAL A 761 22.88 36.71 -32.85
CA VAL A 761 23.16 37.19 -31.49
C VAL A 761 21.93 36.99 -30.62
N LEU A 762 22.11 36.28 -29.51
CA LEU A 762 21.10 36.04 -28.48
C LEU A 762 21.36 36.96 -27.29
N LYS A 763 20.38 37.80 -26.92
CA LYS A 763 20.43 38.56 -25.67
C LYS A 763 20.02 37.63 -24.54
N GLU A 764 20.98 37.36 -23.67
CA GLU A 764 20.82 36.54 -22.48
C GLU A 764 21.87 37.06 -21.48
N ARG A 765 21.44 37.53 -20.30
CA ARG A 765 22.34 38.14 -19.31
C ARG A 765 22.81 37.12 -18.27
N GLU A 766 22.05 36.06 -18.11
CA GLU A 766 22.25 34.98 -17.18
C GLU A 766 23.10 33.89 -17.87
N ALA A 767 22.57 32.68 -18.09
CA ALA A 767 23.35 31.58 -18.64
C ALA A 767 22.67 30.82 -19.78
N LEU A 768 23.46 30.63 -20.85
CA LEU A 768 23.13 29.82 -22.02
C LEU A 768 24.29 28.82 -22.22
N PHE A 769 23.99 27.53 -22.27
CA PHE A 769 25.03 26.49 -22.38
C PHE A 769 25.23 26.02 -23.82
N GLN A 770 26.46 25.56 -24.10
CA GLN A 770 26.80 24.92 -25.37
C GLN A 770 25.99 23.62 -25.48
N GLY A 771 25.34 23.39 -26.62
CA GLY A 771 24.39 22.28 -26.82
C GLY A 771 22.93 22.70 -26.80
N ASP A 772 22.58 23.72 -26.02
CA ASP A 772 21.17 24.13 -25.83
C ASP A 772 20.64 25.05 -26.93
N VAL A 773 21.49 25.41 -27.89
CA VAL A 773 21.19 26.35 -28.96
C VAL A 773 21.47 25.69 -30.29
N SER A 774 20.43 25.54 -31.09
CA SER A 774 20.52 24.99 -32.44
C SER A 774 19.78 25.88 -33.44
N VAL A 775 20.25 25.81 -34.69
CA VAL A 775 19.47 26.27 -35.82
C VAL A 775 18.61 25.11 -36.30
N ALA A 776 17.34 25.37 -36.57
CA ALA A 776 16.42 24.43 -37.18
C ALA A 776 15.98 24.95 -38.55
N TRP A 777 15.76 24.05 -39.51
CA TRP A 777 15.28 24.40 -40.83
C TRP A 777 14.43 23.31 -41.47
N ALA A 778 13.59 23.71 -42.43
CA ALA A 778 12.89 22.80 -43.34
C ALA A 778 12.46 23.54 -44.62
N PHE A 779 12.09 22.76 -45.63
CA PHE A 779 11.62 23.26 -46.92
C PHE A 779 10.10 23.12 -47.02
N TYR A 780 9.41 24.19 -47.38
CA TYR A 780 7.97 24.30 -47.38
C TYR A 780 7.43 24.63 -48.77
N SER A 781 6.27 24.06 -49.11
CA SER A 781 5.44 24.56 -50.19
C SER A 781 4.56 25.72 -49.72
N ASP A 782 4.22 25.76 -48.43
CA ASP A 782 3.54 26.89 -47.77
C ASP A 782 3.90 26.90 -46.28
N SER A 783 4.79 27.80 -45.89
CA SER A 783 5.25 27.96 -44.50
C SER A 783 4.16 28.45 -43.55
N SER A 784 3.17 29.21 -44.05
CA SER A 784 2.11 29.80 -43.23
C SER A 784 1.09 28.77 -42.72
N ASN A 785 0.94 27.67 -43.44
CA ASN A 785 0.07 26.55 -43.07
C ASN A 785 0.87 25.27 -42.70
N ASN A 786 2.19 25.40 -42.48
CA ASN A 786 3.09 24.29 -42.17
C ASN A 786 3.01 23.12 -43.19
N ILE A 787 2.94 23.45 -44.48
CA ILE A 787 2.90 22.47 -45.56
C ILE A 787 4.33 22.24 -46.05
N VAL A 788 4.97 21.21 -45.50
CA VAL A 788 6.30 20.75 -45.90
C VAL A 788 6.33 20.35 -47.37
N TRP A 789 7.40 20.70 -48.08
CA TRP A 789 7.60 20.36 -49.48
C TRP A 789 7.63 18.83 -49.67
N PRO A 790 6.84 18.25 -50.59
CA PRO A 790 6.71 16.79 -50.69
C PRO A 790 8.04 16.05 -50.87
N LEU A 791 9.01 16.62 -51.61
CA LEU A 791 10.32 15.99 -51.81
C LEU A 791 11.14 15.97 -50.52
N TYR A 792 11.11 17.04 -49.75
CA TYR A 792 11.72 17.10 -48.41
C TYR A 792 11.05 16.05 -47.51
N ARG A 793 9.72 15.98 -47.49
CA ARG A 793 8.98 15.00 -46.69
C ARG A 793 9.38 13.56 -47.03
N THR A 794 9.50 13.22 -48.30
CA THR A 794 9.92 11.87 -48.70
C THR A 794 11.39 11.57 -48.37
N SER A 795 12.23 12.59 -48.28
CA SER A 795 13.66 12.43 -48.00
C SER A 795 13.94 12.38 -46.49
N PHE A 796 13.40 13.31 -45.71
CA PHE A 796 13.74 13.52 -44.29
C PHE A 796 12.55 13.37 -43.32
N GLY A 797 11.32 13.22 -43.82
CA GLY A 797 10.11 13.15 -43.00
C GLY A 797 9.45 14.50 -42.75
N ASP A 798 8.53 14.54 -41.78
CA ASP A 798 7.74 15.74 -41.44
C ASP A 798 8.45 16.69 -40.45
N GLU A 799 9.54 16.25 -39.83
CA GLU A 799 10.28 17.02 -38.82
C GLU A 799 11.29 17.98 -39.44
N ALA A 800 11.62 19.04 -38.69
CA ALA A 800 12.67 19.97 -39.05
C ALA A 800 14.06 19.35 -38.82
N MET A 801 15.00 19.64 -39.70
CA MET A 801 16.40 19.33 -39.48
C MET A 801 17.01 20.33 -38.51
N THR A 802 18.01 19.92 -37.74
CA THR A 802 18.68 20.77 -36.76
C THR A 802 20.20 20.64 -36.82
N ALA A 803 20.90 21.71 -36.44
CA ALA A 803 22.35 21.74 -36.26
C ALA A 803 22.70 22.61 -35.05
N GLU A 804 23.60 22.10 -34.20
CA GLU A 804 24.05 22.82 -33.01
C GLU A 804 24.87 24.06 -33.37
N LEU A 805 24.64 25.17 -32.66
CA LEU A 805 25.41 26.40 -32.83
C LEU A 805 26.51 26.49 -31.76
N THR A 806 27.70 26.92 -32.17
CA THR A 806 28.79 27.26 -31.24
C THR A 806 28.54 28.61 -30.59
N LEU A 807 28.62 28.67 -29.25
CA LEU A 807 28.37 29.89 -28.48
C LEU A 807 29.67 30.62 -28.11
N ALA A 808 29.65 31.94 -28.24
CA ALA A 808 30.71 32.84 -27.78
C ALA A 808 30.12 34.01 -26.96
N PRO A 809 30.55 34.22 -25.70
CA PRO A 809 29.99 35.26 -24.85
C PRO A 809 30.34 36.68 -25.33
N LEU A 810 29.35 37.58 -25.33
CA LEU A 810 29.39 38.97 -25.79
C LEU A 810 28.76 39.93 -24.76
N GLY A 811 29.35 40.05 -23.57
CA GLY A 811 29.05 41.15 -22.62
C GLY A 811 27.57 41.31 -22.24
N GLY A 812 26.90 40.21 -21.88
CA GLY A 812 25.46 40.16 -21.58
C GLY A 812 24.58 39.70 -22.76
N SER A 813 25.20 39.00 -23.72
CA SER A 813 24.60 38.35 -24.88
C SER A 813 25.55 37.23 -25.33
N TYR A 814 25.11 36.37 -26.24
CA TYR A 814 25.89 35.30 -26.84
C TYR A 814 25.85 35.43 -28.36
N ALA A 815 27.00 35.36 -29.03
CA ALA A 815 27.04 35.08 -30.46
C ALA A 815 26.92 33.56 -30.64
N ALA A 816 25.96 33.12 -31.42
CA ALA A 816 25.77 31.73 -31.80
C ALA A 816 26.05 31.58 -33.29
N SER A 817 26.89 30.61 -33.66
CA SER A 817 27.27 30.40 -35.06
C SER A 817 27.57 28.94 -35.39
N ALA A 818 27.27 28.51 -36.61
CA ALA A 818 27.73 27.24 -37.16
C ALA A 818 28.29 27.48 -38.57
N ALA A 819 29.34 26.73 -38.92
CA ALA A 819 29.99 26.81 -40.21
C ALA A 819 29.65 25.59 -41.06
N CYS A 820 29.44 25.80 -42.36
CA CYS A 820 29.14 24.77 -43.35
C CYS A 820 28.01 23.83 -42.92
N VAL A 821 26.86 24.39 -42.52
CA VAL A 821 25.64 23.62 -42.27
C VAL A 821 25.13 23.10 -43.62
N ASP A 822 25.08 21.77 -43.74
CA ASP A 822 24.46 21.10 -44.89
C ASP A 822 22.94 21.08 -44.70
N LEU A 823 22.24 21.89 -45.49
CA LEU A 823 20.79 22.01 -45.40
C LEU A 823 20.06 20.83 -46.07
N TRP A 824 20.76 19.98 -46.81
CA TRP A 824 20.22 18.80 -47.49
C TRP A 824 21.20 17.62 -47.42
N PRO A 825 21.45 17.06 -46.22
CA PRO A 825 22.43 16.00 -46.07
C PRO A 825 21.92 14.71 -46.72
N LEU A 826 22.63 14.23 -47.75
CA LEU A 826 22.22 13.03 -48.48
C LEU A 826 22.70 11.73 -47.81
N GLU A 827 21.78 10.77 -47.61
CA GLU A 827 22.08 9.38 -47.27
C GLU A 827 22.06 8.44 -48.50
N GLU A 828 22.57 7.22 -48.35
CA GLU A 828 22.70 6.27 -49.45
C GLU A 828 21.32 5.90 -50.07
N GLY A 829 21.03 6.41 -51.27
CA GLY A 829 19.76 6.19 -51.96
C GLY A 829 18.88 7.43 -52.13
N GLN A 830 19.24 8.53 -51.48
CA GLN A 830 18.64 9.85 -51.74
C GLN A 830 19.34 10.52 -52.92
N LEU A 831 18.61 11.38 -53.64
CA LEU A 831 19.09 12.10 -54.82
C LEU A 831 18.88 13.60 -54.60
N GLU A 832 19.71 14.40 -55.26
CA GLU A 832 19.53 15.85 -55.30
C GLU A 832 18.19 16.22 -55.95
N PRO A 833 17.56 17.32 -55.52
CA PRO A 833 16.38 17.83 -56.20
C PRO A 833 16.69 18.26 -57.63
N ALA A 834 15.94 17.73 -58.59
CA ALA A 834 16.05 18.15 -59.99
C ALA A 834 15.43 19.53 -60.21
N GLU A 835 15.88 20.26 -61.25
CA GLU A 835 15.39 21.61 -61.60
C GLU A 835 13.86 21.68 -61.70
N ASP A 836 13.24 20.68 -62.32
CA ASP A 836 11.78 20.64 -62.55
C ASP A 836 10.97 20.43 -61.25
N GLN A 837 11.62 19.98 -60.17
CA GLN A 837 11.02 19.77 -58.87
C GLN A 837 11.07 21.04 -57.99
N ILE A 838 12.00 21.96 -58.27
CA ILE A 838 12.20 23.19 -57.50
C ILE A 838 11.26 24.29 -58.02
N SER A 839 10.02 24.30 -57.51
CA SER A 839 9.01 25.32 -57.85
C SER A 839 8.23 25.80 -56.62
N ASN A 840 8.28 27.10 -56.34
CA ASN A 840 7.64 27.74 -55.17
C ASN A 840 7.99 27.05 -53.84
N VAL A 841 9.27 26.75 -53.65
CA VAL A 841 9.78 26.15 -52.41
C VAL A 841 10.40 27.25 -51.54
N GLU A 842 9.98 27.33 -50.29
CA GLU A 842 10.52 28.25 -49.28
C GLU A 842 11.35 27.47 -48.27
N LEU A 843 12.60 27.89 -48.06
CA LEU A 843 13.41 27.48 -46.92
C LEU A 843 13.12 28.43 -45.76
N VAL A 844 12.72 27.89 -44.61
CA VAL A 844 12.58 28.65 -43.36
C VAL A 844 13.56 28.12 -42.33
N MET A 845 14.37 29.01 -41.77
CA MET A 845 15.29 28.71 -40.67
C MET A 845 14.85 29.46 -39.41
N TRP A 846 15.06 28.86 -38.24
CA TRP A 846 14.76 29.47 -36.95
C TRP A 846 15.73 28.99 -35.88
N ILE A 847 15.76 29.67 -34.73
CA ILE A 847 16.55 29.25 -33.57
C ILE A 847 15.67 28.42 -32.65
N GLN A 848 16.13 27.22 -32.33
CA GLN A 848 15.66 26.45 -31.19
C GLN A 848 16.69 26.60 -30.08
N ALA A 849 16.34 27.36 -29.05
CA ALA A 849 17.20 27.53 -27.88
C ALA A 849 16.39 27.54 -26.60
N LYS A 850 17.00 27.02 -25.54
CA LYS A 850 16.54 27.14 -24.15
C LYS A 850 17.67 27.74 -23.32
N ASP A 851 17.36 28.62 -22.38
CA ASP A 851 18.33 29.02 -21.37
C ASP A 851 18.54 27.91 -20.33
N SER A 852 19.45 28.15 -19.38
CA SER A 852 19.74 27.19 -18.32
C SER A 852 18.57 26.94 -17.34
N ALA A 853 17.60 27.85 -17.28
CA ALA A 853 16.33 27.70 -16.55
C ALA A 853 15.25 27.01 -17.41
N GLY A 854 15.62 26.53 -18.59
CA GLY A 854 14.79 25.81 -19.53
C GLY A 854 13.72 26.67 -20.23
N ALA A 855 13.77 28.00 -20.11
CA ALA A 855 12.87 28.89 -20.83
C ALA A 855 13.27 28.99 -22.31
N GLY A 856 12.29 28.86 -23.20
CA GLY A 856 12.51 28.88 -24.65
C GLY A 856 12.81 30.28 -25.20
N VAL A 857 13.61 30.34 -26.26
CA VAL A 857 13.98 31.59 -26.94
C VAL A 857 12.77 32.33 -27.50
N ILE A 858 12.74 33.64 -27.31
CA ILE A 858 11.76 34.54 -27.91
C ILE A 858 12.33 35.26 -29.13
N PHE A 859 11.48 35.53 -30.11
CA PHE A 859 11.85 36.06 -31.45
C PHE A 859 12.80 35.18 -32.27
N GLY A 860 12.96 33.90 -31.89
CA GLY A 860 13.74 32.90 -32.62
C GLY A 860 13.10 32.40 -33.92
N GLY A 861 11.83 32.68 -34.16
CA GLY A 861 11.03 32.03 -35.21
C GLY A 861 10.45 30.69 -34.74
N GLY A 862 10.18 29.79 -35.69
CA GLY A 862 9.71 28.43 -35.43
C GLY A 862 8.19 28.26 -35.53
N PRO A 863 7.67 27.10 -35.10
CA PRO A 863 6.24 26.81 -35.10
C PRO A 863 5.46 27.86 -34.30
N THR A 864 4.31 28.29 -34.83
CA THR A 864 3.46 29.31 -34.21
C THR A 864 2.16 28.71 -33.68
N ASP A 865 1.52 29.39 -32.72
CA ASP A 865 0.21 28.98 -32.18
C ASP A 865 -0.90 28.95 -33.25
N GLU A 866 -0.70 29.64 -34.38
CA GLU A 866 -1.61 29.66 -35.52
C GLU A 866 -1.44 28.45 -36.45
N GLY A 867 -0.50 27.54 -36.14
CA GLY A 867 -0.27 26.30 -36.88
C GLY A 867 0.67 26.43 -38.08
N GLY A 868 1.36 27.56 -38.24
CA GLY A 868 2.37 27.80 -39.28
C GLY A 868 3.80 27.76 -38.73
N VAL A 869 4.79 28.06 -39.56
CA VAL A 869 6.20 28.20 -39.16
C VAL A 869 6.68 29.60 -39.54
N ALA A 870 7.14 30.36 -38.55
CA ALA A 870 7.65 31.72 -38.74
C ALA A 870 9.17 31.74 -38.84
N ALA A 871 9.68 32.63 -39.67
CA ALA A 871 11.09 32.98 -39.71
C ALA A 871 11.44 34.01 -38.63
N ILE A 872 12.73 34.17 -38.36
CA ILE A 872 13.30 35.31 -37.64
C ILE A 872 12.97 36.56 -38.45
N PHE A 873 12.22 37.46 -37.82
CA PHE A 873 11.70 38.65 -38.46
C PHE A 873 12.77 39.74 -38.56
N SER A 874 12.94 40.30 -39.76
CA SER A 874 13.66 41.54 -39.99
C SER A 874 12.98 42.35 -41.09
N SER A 875 13.20 43.67 -41.05
CA SER A 875 12.84 44.57 -42.15
C SER A 875 13.87 44.58 -43.29
N SER A 876 15.06 44.03 -43.06
CA SER A 876 16.11 43.84 -44.06
C SER A 876 16.08 42.41 -44.58
N GLU A 877 16.14 42.25 -45.92
CA GLU A 877 16.14 40.94 -46.58
C GLU A 877 17.39 40.11 -46.23
N GLU A 878 18.52 40.78 -45.97
CA GLU A 878 19.79 40.18 -45.55
C GLU A 878 19.76 39.58 -44.12
N HIS A 879 18.78 39.99 -43.31
CA HIS A 879 18.63 39.56 -41.91
C HIS A 879 17.36 38.74 -41.66
N LYS A 880 16.67 38.34 -42.73
CA LYS A 880 15.47 37.50 -42.66
C LYS A 880 15.87 36.05 -42.88
N SER A 881 15.36 35.14 -42.06
CA SER A 881 15.68 33.71 -42.16
C SER A 881 14.69 32.91 -43.03
N THR A 882 14.13 33.57 -44.06
CA THR A 882 13.30 32.95 -45.10
C THR A 882 13.97 33.14 -46.44
N TYR A 883 14.11 32.06 -47.19
CA TYR A 883 14.75 32.07 -48.50
C TYR A 883 13.87 31.35 -49.53
N ARG A 884 13.81 31.85 -50.76
CA ARG A 884 13.26 31.10 -51.89
C ARG A 884 14.32 30.14 -52.39
N PHE A 885 13.99 28.86 -52.47
CA PHE A 885 14.89 27.84 -52.98
C PHE A 885 14.90 27.89 -54.52
N ILE A 886 16.07 28.07 -55.11
CA ILE A 886 16.26 28.20 -56.56
C ILE A 886 17.30 27.20 -57.07
N HIS A 887 17.10 26.71 -58.30
CA HIS A 887 18.08 25.87 -58.97
C HIS A 887 19.15 26.73 -59.65
N GLU A 888 20.42 26.48 -59.31
CA GLU A 888 21.59 27.10 -59.92
C GLU A 888 22.64 26.04 -60.28
N GLU A 889 23.00 25.96 -61.56
CA GLU A 889 24.11 25.13 -62.07
C GLU A 889 24.82 25.81 -63.26
N PRO A 890 26.14 25.57 -63.47
CA PRO A 890 26.83 26.00 -64.68
C PRO A 890 26.59 24.97 -65.80
N SER A 891 26.23 25.44 -67.00
CA SER A 891 25.96 24.59 -68.18
C SER A 891 26.65 25.19 -69.39
N PHE A 892 27.32 24.39 -70.21
CA PHE A 892 28.21 24.89 -71.26
C PHE A 892 27.78 24.44 -72.65
N ALA A 893 27.81 25.34 -73.61
CA ALA A 893 27.60 25.05 -75.03
C ALA A 893 28.81 25.48 -75.85
N VAL A 894 29.21 24.68 -76.84
CA VAL A 894 30.23 25.07 -77.81
C VAL A 894 29.56 25.75 -78.99
N GLU A 895 29.90 27.01 -79.24
CA GLU A 895 29.31 27.79 -80.33
C GLU A 895 30.09 27.69 -81.64
N ASN A 896 31.42 27.78 -81.57
CA ASN A 896 32.28 27.86 -82.75
C ASN A 896 33.59 27.09 -82.52
N THR A 897 34.15 26.54 -83.60
CA THR A 897 35.49 25.95 -83.59
C THR A 897 36.34 26.48 -84.74
N ILE A 898 37.63 26.70 -84.50
CA ILE A 898 38.58 27.16 -85.53
C ILE A 898 39.81 26.27 -85.50
N LEU A 899 40.07 25.57 -86.60
CA LEU A 899 41.26 24.74 -86.79
C LEU A 899 42.34 25.51 -87.57
N THR A 900 43.55 25.60 -87.02
CA THR A 900 44.69 26.28 -87.65
C THR A 900 45.89 25.32 -87.78
N PRO A 901 46.46 25.14 -88.99
CA PRO A 901 45.98 25.63 -90.29
C PRO A 901 44.69 24.90 -90.73
N SER A 902 43.78 25.59 -91.42
CA SER A 902 42.49 25.04 -91.88
C SER A 902 42.60 23.93 -92.94
N SER A 903 43.80 23.66 -93.44
CA SER A 903 44.12 22.56 -94.35
C SER A 903 45.51 21.99 -93.98
N PRO A 904 45.62 21.22 -92.89
CA PRO A 904 46.90 20.74 -92.38
C PRO A 904 47.59 19.74 -93.32
N GLU A 905 48.92 19.73 -93.34
CA GLU A 905 49.75 18.69 -93.97
C GLU A 905 50.29 17.70 -92.92
N VAL A 906 50.72 16.51 -93.35
CA VAL A 906 51.34 15.51 -92.48
C VAL A 906 52.57 16.11 -91.78
N GLY A 907 52.57 16.11 -90.44
CA GLY A 907 53.61 16.71 -89.59
C GLY A 907 53.41 18.17 -89.21
N ASP A 908 52.29 18.80 -89.59
CA ASP A 908 51.95 20.15 -89.12
C ASP A 908 51.47 20.12 -87.66
N LYS A 909 51.91 21.10 -86.87
CA LYS A 909 51.29 21.39 -85.57
C LYS A 909 49.94 22.04 -85.79
N MET A 910 48.91 21.46 -85.19
CA MET A 910 47.53 21.90 -85.33
C MET A 910 47.04 22.50 -84.03
N GLU A 911 46.37 23.64 -84.13
CA GLU A 911 45.74 24.33 -83.00
C GLU A 911 44.23 24.34 -83.24
N LEU A 912 43.46 23.87 -82.26
CA LEU A 912 42.00 23.98 -82.25
C LEU A 912 41.58 25.01 -81.21
N GLN A 913 40.93 26.07 -81.68
CA GLN A 913 40.29 27.07 -80.82
C GLN A 913 38.80 26.74 -80.72
N ILE A 914 38.26 26.75 -79.50
CA ILE A 914 36.88 26.38 -79.18
C ILE A 914 36.26 27.56 -78.43
N GLU A 915 35.14 28.08 -78.93
CA GLU A 915 34.35 29.10 -78.22
C GLU A 915 33.29 28.43 -77.37
N VAL A 916 33.40 28.60 -76.06
CA VAL A 916 32.51 28.02 -75.06
C VAL A 916 31.64 29.14 -74.48
N ARG A 917 30.32 28.94 -74.47
CA ARG A 917 29.34 29.82 -73.83
C ARG A 917 28.81 29.13 -72.58
N ASN A 918 28.68 29.86 -71.47
CA ASN A 918 27.96 29.36 -70.31
C ASN A 918 26.47 29.69 -70.46
N ASP A 919 25.66 28.68 -70.73
CA ASP A 919 24.19 28.72 -70.81
C ASP A 919 23.51 28.40 -69.48
N GLY A 920 24.28 28.09 -68.44
CA GLY A 920 23.79 27.83 -67.10
C GLY A 920 23.31 29.08 -66.37
N THR A 921 22.76 28.85 -65.18
CA THR A 921 22.25 29.89 -64.28
C THR A 921 23.28 30.37 -63.27
N MET A 922 24.50 29.78 -63.27
CA MET A 922 25.63 30.16 -62.44
C MET A 922 26.93 30.27 -63.25
N ALA A 923 27.83 31.17 -62.87
CA ALA A 923 29.19 31.22 -63.41
C ALA A 923 29.99 29.96 -63.03
N GLY A 924 30.80 29.43 -63.94
CA GLY A 924 31.63 28.26 -63.65
C GLY A 924 32.55 27.91 -64.81
N GLY A 925 33.39 26.89 -64.62
CA GLY A 925 34.24 26.32 -65.65
C GLY A 925 34.04 24.82 -65.79
N THR A 926 34.46 24.28 -66.93
CA THR A 926 34.45 22.84 -67.21
C THR A 926 35.75 22.38 -67.87
N THR A 927 35.95 21.07 -67.98
CA THR A 927 37.03 20.45 -68.77
C THR A 927 36.45 19.91 -70.07
N LEU A 928 36.96 20.35 -71.21
CA LEU A 928 36.56 19.85 -72.51
C LEU A 928 37.52 18.75 -72.99
N SER A 929 36.95 17.66 -73.49
CA SER A 929 37.65 16.50 -74.04
C SER A 929 37.48 16.48 -75.56
N VAL A 930 38.57 16.71 -76.29
CA VAL A 930 38.57 16.80 -77.76
C VAL A 930 38.99 15.46 -78.34
N ARG A 931 38.09 14.83 -79.09
CA ARG A 931 38.34 13.54 -79.73
C ARG A 931 38.26 13.66 -81.25
N SER A 932 39.27 13.18 -81.96
CA SER A 932 39.23 13.11 -83.42
C SER A 932 38.54 11.84 -83.89
N VAL A 933 37.80 11.94 -85.00
CA VAL A 933 37.20 10.78 -85.67
C VAL A 933 37.72 10.70 -87.09
N THR A 934 38.36 9.58 -87.41
CA THR A 934 38.86 9.26 -88.75
C THR A 934 37.80 8.49 -89.53
N ALA A 935 37.26 9.09 -90.61
CA ALA A 935 36.31 8.43 -91.53
C ALA A 935 35.12 7.70 -90.86
N GLY A 936 34.59 8.25 -89.76
CA GLY A 936 33.48 7.66 -88.99
C GLY A 936 33.87 6.46 -88.11
N GLY A 937 35.16 6.24 -87.83
CA GLY A 937 35.68 5.20 -86.94
C GLY A 937 35.53 5.52 -85.44
N ILE A 938 36.23 4.76 -84.60
CA ILE A 938 36.21 4.94 -83.14
C ILE A 938 36.88 6.28 -82.79
N PRO A 939 36.24 7.18 -82.01
CA PRO A 939 36.84 8.44 -81.59
C PRO A 939 38.13 8.21 -80.78
N VAL A 940 39.19 8.96 -81.08
CA VAL A 940 40.48 8.94 -80.39
C VAL A 940 40.66 10.26 -79.64
N LEU A 941 41.02 10.20 -78.36
CA LEU A 941 41.27 11.41 -77.55
C LEU A 941 42.56 12.10 -78.02
N GLU A 942 42.43 13.37 -78.42
CA GLU A 942 43.55 14.21 -78.85
C GLU A 942 44.09 15.06 -77.69
N GLY A 943 43.24 15.41 -76.72
CA GLY A 943 43.62 16.10 -75.50
C GLY A 943 42.43 16.65 -74.73
N THR A 944 42.69 17.18 -73.53
CA THR A 944 41.71 17.85 -72.68
C THR A 944 42.13 19.30 -72.39
N ILE A 945 41.17 20.20 -72.21
CA ILE A 945 41.42 21.62 -71.91
C ILE A 945 40.42 22.15 -70.89
N GLU A 946 40.91 22.81 -69.83
CA GLU A 946 40.07 23.49 -68.86
C GLU A 946 39.64 24.88 -69.38
N THR A 947 38.38 25.22 -69.22
CA THR A 947 37.86 26.53 -69.64
C THR A 947 38.22 27.65 -68.67
N GLY A 948 38.44 27.31 -67.39
CA GLY A 948 38.33 28.26 -66.27
C GLY A 948 36.93 28.88 -66.20
N ASP A 949 36.70 29.77 -65.23
CA ASP A 949 35.37 30.35 -65.03
C ASP A 949 34.93 31.19 -66.23
N ILE A 950 33.65 31.01 -66.60
CA ILE A 950 32.89 31.76 -67.61
C ILE A 950 31.63 32.28 -66.91
N ASP A 951 31.43 33.60 -66.93
CA ASP A 951 30.23 34.24 -66.37
C ASP A 951 28.96 33.82 -67.12
N ILE A 952 27.80 33.95 -66.49
CA ILE A 952 26.49 33.60 -67.05
C ILE A 952 26.27 34.34 -68.38
N LEU A 953 25.91 33.61 -69.44
CA LEU A 953 25.74 34.09 -70.82
C LEU A 953 27.01 34.66 -71.48
N ASP A 954 28.17 34.61 -70.82
CA ASP A 954 29.44 35.05 -71.39
C ASP A 954 30.09 33.94 -72.24
N LYS A 955 31.05 34.33 -73.08
CA LYS A 955 31.74 33.44 -74.02
C LYS A 955 33.24 33.54 -73.85
N LYS A 956 33.91 32.40 -73.97
CA LYS A 956 35.37 32.33 -73.84
C LYS A 956 35.97 31.40 -74.88
N TRP A 957 37.02 31.88 -75.53
CA TRP A 957 37.85 31.04 -76.41
C TRP A 957 38.87 30.28 -75.59
N VAL A 958 38.88 28.96 -75.73
CA VAL A 958 39.91 28.07 -75.21
C VAL A 958 40.68 27.47 -76.38
N THR A 959 41.95 27.17 -76.18
CA THR A 959 42.85 26.75 -77.27
C THR A 959 43.60 25.49 -76.84
N ILE A 960 43.59 24.48 -77.70
CA ILE A 960 44.31 23.22 -77.49
C ILE A 960 45.22 22.91 -78.67
N ASP A 961 46.47 22.54 -78.35
CA ASP A 961 47.41 22.00 -79.32
C ASP A 961 47.08 20.52 -79.56
N LEU A 962 46.84 20.16 -80.81
CA LEU A 962 46.52 18.79 -81.22
C LEU A 962 47.76 18.03 -81.65
N ILE A 963 47.71 16.70 -81.56
CA ILE A 963 48.81 15.83 -81.96
C ILE A 963 48.97 15.85 -83.48
N GLU A 964 50.21 15.88 -83.97
CA GLU A 964 50.51 15.87 -85.40
C GLU A 964 50.06 14.55 -86.07
N PHE A 965 49.36 14.65 -87.20
CA PHE A 965 49.00 13.47 -87.97
C PHE A 965 50.21 12.94 -88.75
N THR A 966 50.51 11.66 -88.56
CA THR A 966 51.65 10.98 -89.23
C THR A 966 51.30 10.40 -90.61
N GLN A 967 50.02 10.44 -91.02
CA GLN A 967 49.53 9.96 -92.32
C GLN A 967 48.44 10.87 -92.88
N ALA A 968 48.38 11.01 -94.22
CA ALA A 968 47.35 11.79 -94.89
C ALA A 968 45.99 11.08 -94.77
N THR A 969 45.00 11.80 -94.23
CA THR A 969 43.69 11.23 -93.87
C THR A 969 42.59 12.19 -94.31
N THR A 970 41.47 11.66 -94.82
CA THR A 970 40.35 12.46 -95.34
C THR A 970 39.05 12.23 -94.57
N GLY A 971 38.24 13.27 -94.39
CA GLY A 971 36.95 13.20 -93.70
C GLY A 971 37.06 13.19 -92.17
N MET A 972 38.04 13.93 -91.64
CA MET A 972 38.27 14.08 -90.20
C MET A 972 37.29 15.09 -89.61
N TYR A 973 36.82 14.84 -88.39
CA TYR A 973 36.09 15.84 -87.59
C TYR A 973 36.40 15.63 -86.11
N TYR A 974 36.10 16.64 -85.28
CA TYR A 974 36.24 16.56 -83.83
C TYR A 974 34.89 16.40 -83.15
N LEU A 975 34.89 15.61 -82.08
CA LEU A 975 33.87 15.60 -81.05
C LEU A 975 34.43 16.34 -79.84
N ILE A 976 33.67 17.25 -79.27
CA ILE A 976 34.03 17.92 -78.02
C ILE A 976 32.97 17.53 -77.01
N THR A 977 33.41 16.83 -75.96
CA THR A 977 32.56 16.45 -74.83
C THR A 977 32.98 17.24 -73.60
N ASP A 978 32.00 17.63 -72.79
CA ASP A 978 32.25 18.06 -71.42
C ASP A 978 32.68 16.83 -70.61
N ASP A 979 33.90 16.83 -70.06
CA ASP A 979 34.44 15.72 -69.29
C ASP A 979 33.86 15.65 -67.86
N THR A 980 33.22 16.74 -67.41
CA THR A 980 32.55 16.88 -66.10
C THR A 980 31.14 16.30 -66.14
N THR A 981 30.34 16.65 -67.16
CA THR A 981 28.96 16.16 -67.32
C THR A 981 28.83 14.98 -68.28
N ASN A 982 29.92 14.66 -69.01
CA ASN A 982 29.96 13.65 -70.08
C ASN A 982 29.05 13.99 -71.28
N GLU A 983 28.60 15.24 -71.37
CA GLU A 983 27.70 15.71 -72.43
C GLU A 983 28.48 15.99 -73.73
N LEU A 984 27.93 15.60 -74.88
CA LEU A 984 28.50 15.92 -76.18
C LEU A 984 28.11 17.34 -76.60
N LEU A 985 29.02 18.30 -76.40
CA LEU A 985 28.78 19.71 -76.67
C LEU A 985 28.92 20.08 -78.14
N TYR A 986 29.74 19.36 -78.91
CA TYR A 986 29.95 19.65 -80.34
C TYR A 986 30.31 18.40 -81.15
N ASN A 987 29.75 18.30 -82.35
CA ASN A 987 30.02 17.23 -83.31
C ASN A 987 30.28 17.78 -84.72
N GLY A 988 31.55 17.87 -85.10
CA GLY A 988 31.95 18.44 -86.40
C GLY A 988 31.43 17.68 -87.63
N SER A 989 30.98 16.43 -87.50
CA SER A 989 30.32 15.73 -88.62
C SER A 989 28.89 16.20 -88.88
N ALA A 990 28.16 16.56 -87.81
CA ALA A 990 26.80 17.06 -87.89
C ALA A 990 26.78 18.52 -88.36
N GLU A 991 27.77 19.31 -87.94
CA GLU A 991 27.96 20.71 -88.33
C GLU A 991 28.61 20.89 -89.71
N GLY A 992 29.01 19.80 -90.38
CA GLY A 992 29.62 19.84 -91.71
C GLY A 992 31.09 20.30 -91.74
N GLU A 993 31.73 20.43 -90.58
CA GLU A 993 33.11 20.88 -90.39
C GLU A 993 34.10 19.71 -90.48
N GLN A 994 34.07 19.01 -91.61
CA GLN A 994 35.06 17.96 -91.92
C GLN A 994 36.30 18.56 -92.59
N PHE A 995 37.48 18.14 -92.15
CA PHE A 995 38.76 18.56 -92.71
C PHE A 995 39.59 17.37 -93.21
N ASN A 996 40.63 17.66 -93.98
CA ASN A 996 41.53 16.66 -94.56
C ASN A 996 42.98 17.03 -94.26
N VAL A 997 43.80 16.03 -93.92
CA VAL A 997 45.25 16.17 -93.77
C VAL A 997 45.91 15.77 -95.10
N LYS A 998 46.63 16.69 -95.75
CA LYS A 998 47.30 16.48 -97.04
C LYS A 998 48.71 15.89 -96.87
N VAL A 999 49.23 15.21 -97.89
CA VAL A 999 50.62 14.70 -97.89
C VAL A 999 51.60 15.89 -97.93
N GLN A 1000 52.64 15.85 -97.10
CA GLN A 1000 53.68 16.88 -97.02
C GLN A 1000 54.24 17.23 -98.42
N SER A 1001 54.19 18.50 -98.80
CA SER A 1001 54.62 18.96 -100.12
C SER A 1001 56.15 18.96 -100.27
N GLU A 1002 56.71 17.98 -100.99
CA GLU A 1002 58.11 18.03 -101.45
C GLU A 1002 58.27 19.06 -102.59
N SER A 1003 58.95 20.17 -102.30
CA SER A 1003 59.36 21.15 -103.29
C SER A 1003 60.40 20.56 -104.25
N SER A 1004 60.13 20.60 -105.57
CA SER A 1004 61.17 20.38 -106.59
C SER A 1004 61.06 21.37 -107.75
N ASP A 1005 62.09 22.19 -107.93
CA ASP A 1005 62.49 22.73 -109.22
C ASP A 1005 63.09 21.60 -110.08
N GLY A 1006 62.48 21.32 -111.23
CA GLY A 1006 63.18 21.05 -112.50
C GLY A 1006 63.91 19.72 -112.77
N THR A 1007 63.16 18.76 -113.32
CA THR A 1007 63.47 17.92 -114.51
C THR A 1007 64.50 16.77 -114.47
N THR A 1008 64.04 15.51 -114.64
CA THR A 1008 64.13 14.69 -115.89
C THR A 1008 63.59 13.25 -115.66
N VAL A 1009 62.38 12.92 -116.14
CA VAL A 1009 62.03 12.13 -117.36
C VAL A 1009 62.59 10.68 -117.44
N LEU A 1010 61.75 9.64 -117.35
CA LEU A 1010 61.28 8.74 -118.46
C LEU A 1010 60.69 7.39 -117.96
N LEU A 1011 59.52 7.03 -118.56
CA LEU A 1011 58.94 5.68 -118.83
C LEU A 1011 58.25 4.96 -117.65
N ILE A 1012 56.92 4.97 -117.46
CA ILE A 1012 55.75 4.58 -118.30
C ILE A 1012 55.62 3.06 -118.58
N LEU A 1013 54.41 2.54 -118.27
CA LEU A 1013 53.69 1.31 -118.72
C LEU A 1013 53.91 0.05 -117.85
N VAL A 1014 52.89 -0.69 -117.38
CA VAL A 1014 51.48 -0.85 -117.77
C VAL A 1014 50.64 -1.13 -116.51
N ALA A 1015 49.40 -0.68 -116.56
CA ALA A 1015 48.37 -0.86 -115.56
C ALA A 1015 48.05 -2.33 -115.18
N LEU A 1016 47.59 -2.43 -113.93
CA LEU A 1016 46.37 -3.11 -113.50
C LEU A 1016 46.46 -4.60 -113.08
N VAL A 1017 45.88 -4.79 -111.88
CA VAL A 1017 45.19 -5.97 -111.35
C VAL A 1017 45.98 -6.78 -110.34
N THR A 1018 45.22 -7.18 -109.31
CA THR A 1018 45.43 -8.27 -108.36
C THR A 1018 46.34 -7.98 -107.17
N VAL A 1019 45.78 -7.56 -106.04
CA VAL A 1019 45.03 -8.39 -105.05
C VAL A 1019 46.01 -9.08 -104.11
N VAL A 1020 45.92 -8.65 -102.85
CA VAL A 1020 45.77 -9.44 -101.61
C VAL A 1020 46.57 -10.74 -101.51
N VAL A 1021 47.07 -10.95 -100.28
CA VAL A 1021 47.76 -12.14 -99.76
C VAL A 1021 49.28 -12.00 -99.77
N ILE A 1022 49.77 -11.23 -98.81
CA ILE A 1022 50.65 -11.65 -97.70
C ILE A 1022 50.46 -10.50 -96.67
N LEU A 1023 49.55 -10.49 -95.69
CA LEU A 1023 49.01 -11.53 -94.83
C LEU A 1023 50.08 -12.52 -94.37
N GLY A 1024 50.58 -12.24 -93.18
CA GLY A 1024 50.77 -13.29 -92.21
C GLY A 1024 52.19 -13.77 -92.09
N ILE A 1025 52.47 -14.17 -90.85
CA ILE A 1025 53.69 -14.82 -90.38
C ILE A 1025 54.76 -13.76 -90.07
N VAL A 1026 54.72 -13.08 -88.91
CA VAL A 1026 54.34 -13.55 -87.57
C VAL A 1026 55.16 -14.78 -87.16
N VAL A 1027 55.69 -14.74 -85.94
CA VAL A 1027 56.25 -15.87 -85.18
C VAL A 1027 57.71 -16.23 -85.46
N LEU A 1028 58.57 -15.75 -84.57
CA LEU A 1028 59.25 -16.63 -83.61
C LEU A 1028 59.56 -15.79 -82.34
N VAL A 1029 58.75 -15.81 -81.27
CA VAL A 1029 58.53 -16.94 -80.35
C VAL A 1029 59.83 -17.64 -79.99
N LEU A 1030 60.30 -17.42 -78.76
CA LEU A 1030 60.60 -18.51 -77.83
C LEU A 1030 60.13 -18.02 -76.44
N VAL A 1031 59.00 -18.54 -75.94
CA VAL A 1031 58.91 -19.70 -74.99
C VAL A 1031 58.64 -19.14 -73.59
N ARG A 1032 57.61 -19.54 -72.83
CA ARG A 1032 56.86 -20.82 -72.65
C ARG A 1032 55.54 -20.44 -71.95
N ARG A 1033 54.35 -21.04 -72.14
CA ARG A 1033 53.88 -22.43 -72.29
C ARG A 1033 54.06 -23.31 -71.03
N ASP A 1034 52.89 -23.70 -70.50
CA ASP A 1034 52.50 -24.93 -69.77
C ASP A 1034 52.91 -25.18 -68.31
N SER A 1035 51.89 -25.76 -67.66
CA SER A 1035 51.86 -26.84 -66.64
C SER A 1035 51.92 -26.50 -65.16
N ASP A 1036 50.76 -26.76 -64.55
CA ASP A 1036 50.51 -27.65 -63.41
C ASP A 1036 51.00 -27.34 -61.99
N ASP A 1037 50.02 -27.54 -61.12
CA ASP A 1037 50.05 -28.13 -59.79
C ASP A 1037 50.63 -27.33 -58.61
N GLY A 1038 49.71 -27.02 -57.70
CA GLY A 1038 49.80 -27.66 -56.40
C GLY A 1038 49.52 -26.78 -55.19
N MET A 1039 48.24 -26.72 -54.83
CA MET A 1039 47.72 -27.00 -53.48
C MET A 1039 48.16 -26.11 -52.30
N PHE A 1040 47.15 -25.48 -51.66
CA PHE A 1040 46.64 -25.73 -50.29
C PHE A 1040 46.01 -24.44 -49.76
N GLU A 1041 44.67 -24.42 -49.64
CA GLU A 1041 43.90 -24.48 -48.36
C GLU A 1041 43.93 -23.13 -47.64
N ASP A 1042 42.85 -22.54 -47.13
CA ASP A 1042 41.42 -22.80 -46.92
C ASP A 1042 40.81 -21.39 -46.72
N GLY A 1043 39.54 -21.04 -46.92
CA GLY A 1043 38.28 -21.75 -47.00
C GLY A 1043 37.22 -20.81 -46.39
N TYR A 1044 36.06 -20.68 -47.06
CA TYR A 1044 34.73 -20.25 -46.56
C TYR A 1044 34.61 -18.84 -45.92
N ASP A 1045 33.63 -17.98 -46.16
CA ASP A 1045 32.38 -17.99 -46.92
C ASP A 1045 31.92 -16.53 -47.14
N GLU A 1046 31.10 -16.33 -48.19
CA GLU A 1046 29.88 -15.49 -48.34
C GLU A 1046 29.65 -14.34 -47.33
N ASP A 1047 29.14 -13.15 -47.65
CA ASP A 1047 28.33 -12.56 -48.72
C ASP A 1047 28.07 -11.11 -48.21
N ASP A 1048 27.64 -10.08 -48.93
CA ASP A 1048 27.46 -9.75 -50.34
C ASP A 1048 27.35 -8.21 -50.33
N SER A 1049 27.87 -7.55 -51.35
CA SER A 1049 27.95 -6.09 -51.45
C SER A 1049 27.78 -5.68 -52.93
N PRO A 1050 27.47 -4.41 -53.22
CA PRO A 1050 26.21 -4.00 -53.83
C PRO A 1050 26.37 -3.67 -55.31
N THR A 1051 25.27 -3.64 -56.07
CA THR A 1051 25.28 -3.02 -57.41
C THR A 1051 23.99 -2.25 -57.67
N LYS A 1052 24.09 -0.91 -57.62
CA LYS A 1052 23.15 0.00 -58.28
C LYS A 1052 23.51 0.08 -59.77
N ALA A 1053 22.46 -0.03 -60.57
CA ALA A 1053 22.45 0.12 -62.02
C ALA A 1053 22.43 1.60 -62.42
N TYR A 1054 22.96 1.90 -63.61
CA TYR A 1054 22.66 3.10 -64.39
C TYR A 1054 21.77 2.71 -65.57
N VAL A 1055 20.82 3.60 -65.93
CA VAL A 1055 19.89 3.48 -67.06
C VAL A 1055 20.34 4.39 -68.21
N GLU A 1056 20.07 3.92 -69.43
CA GLU A 1056 20.33 4.50 -70.75
C GLU A 1056 19.49 5.76 -71.10
N LEU A 1057 20.01 6.59 -72.02
CA LEU A 1057 19.22 7.52 -72.85
C LEU A 1057 19.11 6.99 -74.30
N PRO A 1058 17.99 7.25 -75.01
CA PRO A 1058 17.59 6.52 -76.21
C PRO A 1058 18.18 7.13 -77.49
N GLY A 1059 18.91 6.32 -78.27
CA GLY A 1059 19.42 6.76 -79.56
C GLY A 1059 20.51 5.91 -80.20
N GLN A 1060 20.70 4.66 -79.79
CA GLN A 1060 21.49 3.71 -80.57
C GLN A 1060 20.68 2.42 -80.73
N SER A 1061 20.33 2.17 -81.98
CA SER A 1061 19.83 0.91 -82.49
C SER A 1061 20.57 -0.26 -81.85
N THR A 1062 19.77 -1.17 -81.32
CA THR A 1062 20.17 -2.47 -80.79
C THR A 1062 21.21 -3.16 -81.68
N PRO A 1063 22.15 -3.92 -81.08
CA PRO A 1063 22.99 -4.85 -81.81
C PRO A 1063 22.08 -5.74 -82.65
N ALA A 1064 22.38 -5.79 -83.95
CA ALA A 1064 21.71 -6.69 -84.87
C ALA A 1064 21.72 -8.11 -84.27
N PRO A 1065 20.60 -8.85 -84.35
CA PRO A 1065 20.62 -10.29 -84.17
C PRO A 1065 21.64 -10.89 -85.16
N ALA A 1066 22.18 -12.04 -84.77
CA ALA A 1066 22.91 -12.91 -85.67
C ALA A 1066 22.19 -13.01 -87.03
N ALA A 1067 22.94 -12.85 -88.10
CA ALA A 1067 22.44 -12.95 -89.46
C ALA A 1067 21.62 -14.25 -89.65
N ASN A 1068 20.34 -14.09 -90.04
CA ASN A 1068 19.32 -15.09 -90.40
C ASN A 1068 18.25 -15.47 -89.37
N VAL A 1069 17.36 -14.53 -89.01
CA VAL A 1069 16.01 -14.86 -88.50
C VAL A 1069 14.94 -14.20 -89.37
N THR A 1070 13.85 -14.91 -89.62
CA THR A 1070 12.76 -14.43 -90.48
C THR A 1070 12.01 -13.27 -89.80
N PRO A 1071 11.37 -12.36 -90.57
CA PRO A 1071 10.62 -11.23 -89.99
C PRO A 1071 9.55 -11.65 -88.97
N GLU A 1072 8.92 -12.81 -89.19
CA GLU A 1072 7.93 -13.39 -88.27
C GLU A 1072 8.56 -13.78 -86.92
N MET A 1073 9.77 -14.33 -86.93
CA MET A 1073 10.48 -14.71 -85.71
C MET A 1073 10.92 -13.52 -84.88
N ALA A 1074 11.38 -12.45 -85.55
CA ALA A 1074 11.74 -11.21 -84.88
C ALA A 1074 10.52 -10.54 -84.21
N SER A 1075 9.36 -10.57 -84.87
CA SER A 1075 8.10 -10.08 -84.32
C SER A 1075 7.60 -10.90 -83.13
N ALA A 1076 7.81 -12.21 -83.12
CA ALA A 1076 7.38 -13.09 -82.03
C ALA A 1076 8.24 -12.93 -80.78
N MET A 1077 9.55 -12.80 -80.94
CA MET A 1077 10.48 -12.52 -79.83
C MET A 1077 10.21 -11.15 -79.18
N GLN A 1078 9.71 -10.19 -79.96
CA GLN A 1078 9.34 -8.86 -79.44
C GLN A 1078 7.99 -8.88 -78.69
N LYS A 1079 7.06 -9.76 -79.06
CA LYS A 1079 5.75 -9.90 -78.39
C LYS A 1079 5.74 -10.84 -77.17
N PHE A 1080 6.63 -11.83 -77.14
CA PHE A 1080 6.76 -12.79 -76.04
C PHE A 1080 8.16 -12.74 -75.43
N PRO A 1081 8.55 -11.63 -74.76
CA PRO A 1081 9.89 -11.45 -74.22
C PRO A 1081 10.25 -12.46 -73.12
N GLN A 1082 9.26 -13.17 -72.57
CA GLN A 1082 9.43 -14.22 -71.58
C GLN A 1082 9.95 -15.56 -72.14
N TRP A 1083 9.98 -15.74 -73.47
CA TRP A 1083 10.49 -16.95 -74.12
C TRP A 1083 11.68 -16.63 -75.03
N ASN A 1084 12.66 -17.53 -75.08
CA ASN A 1084 13.82 -17.36 -75.94
C ASN A 1084 13.54 -17.83 -77.39
N GLN A 1085 14.49 -17.55 -78.30
CA GLN A 1085 14.35 -17.83 -79.73
C GLN A 1085 14.07 -19.31 -80.02
N GLU A 1086 14.68 -20.24 -79.28
CA GLU A 1086 14.55 -21.68 -79.54
C GLU A 1086 13.17 -22.20 -79.10
N GLU A 1087 12.63 -21.64 -78.01
CA GLU A 1087 11.28 -21.94 -77.51
C GLU A 1087 10.20 -21.47 -78.48
N ILE A 1088 10.32 -20.24 -79.00
CA ILE A 1088 9.37 -19.66 -79.96
C ILE A 1088 9.42 -20.41 -81.30
N GLN A 1089 10.62 -20.85 -81.73
CA GLN A 1089 10.77 -21.63 -82.97
C GLN A 1089 10.08 -22.99 -82.81
N GLY A 1090 10.17 -23.59 -81.62
CA GLY A 1090 9.46 -24.82 -81.29
C GLY A 1090 7.94 -24.71 -81.43
N TYR A 1091 7.34 -23.56 -81.11
CA TYR A 1091 5.90 -23.32 -81.31
C TYR A 1091 5.54 -23.07 -82.78
N PHE A 1092 6.38 -22.34 -83.51
CA PHE A 1092 6.21 -22.12 -84.96
C PHE A 1092 6.33 -23.41 -85.77
N ASP A 1093 7.30 -24.27 -85.42
CA ASP A 1093 7.48 -25.58 -86.04
C ASP A 1093 6.30 -26.53 -85.74
N GLN A 1094 5.57 -26.29 -84.64
CA GLN A 1094 4.31 -26.96 -84.31
C GLN A 1094 3.07 -26.33 -84.98
N GLY A 1095 3.26 -25.29 -85.80
CA GLY A 1095 2.21 -24.65 -86.59
C GLY A 1095 1.44 -23.53 -85.90
N TRP A 1096 1.93 -23.01 -84.77
CA TRP A 1096 1.32 -21.89 -84.07
C TRP A 1096 1.69 -20.56 -84.73
N SER A 1097 0.71 -19.66 -84.88
CA SER A 1097 0.94 -18.28 -85.32
C SER A 1097 1.15 -17.35 -84.12
N ILE A 1098 1.74 -16.17 -84.36
CA ILE A 1098 1.98 -15.14 -83.33
C ILE A 1098 0.68 -14.76 -82.61
N GLU A 1099 -0.41 -14.56 -83.35
CA GLU A 1099 -1.72 -14.23 -82.78
C GLU A 1099 -2.28 -15.39 -81.94
N ALA A 1100 -2.05 -16.65 -82.31
CA ALA A 1100 -2.51 -17.80 -81.53
C ALA A 1100 -1.72 -17.96 -80.21
N LEU A 1101 -0.44 -17.59 -80.20
CA LEU A 1101 0.39 -17.54 -78.99
C LEU A 1101 -0.02 -16.37 -78.09
N GLU A 1102 -0.38 -15.22 -78.67
CA GLU A 1102 -0.80 -14.02 -77.92
C GLU A 1102 -2.13 -14.24 -77.21
N ASP A 1103 -3.08 -14.85 -77.91
CA ASP A 1103 -4.40 -15.15 -77.36
C ASP A 1103 -4.34 -16.28 -76.31
N TRP A 1104 -3.34 -17.17 -76.38
CA TRP A 1104 -3.09 -18.19 -75.36
C TRP A 1104 -2.41 -17.62 -74.11
N VAL A 1105 -1.39 -16.77 -74.27
CA VAL A 1105 -0.71 -16.11 -73.14
C VAL A 1105 -1.65 -15.14 -72.40
N ASN A 1106 -2.52 -14.45 -73.13
CA ASN A 1106 -3.49 -13.52 -72.53
C ASN A 1106 -4.73 -14.21 -71.91
N ASN A 1107 -4.95 -15.52 -72.15
CA ASN A 1107 -6.02 -16.32 -71.54
C ASN A 1107 -5.50 -17.38 -70.54
N GLN A 1108 -4.28 -17.20 -70.02
CA GLN A 1108 -3.70 -17.99 -68.91
C GLN A 1108 -3.93 -17.30 -67.56
#